data_AF-A0AAU9EV52-F1
#
_entry.id   AF-A0AAU9EV52-F1
#
_cell.length_a   1.000
_cell.length_b   1.000
_cell.length_c   1.000
_cell.angle_alpha   90.00
_cell.angle_beta   90.00
_cell.angle_gamma   90.00
#
_symmetry.space_group_name_H-M   'P 1'
#
loop_
_entity.id
_entity.type
_entity.pdbx_description
1 polymer ?
#
loop_
_entity_poly.entity_id
_entity_poly.type
_entity_poly.pdbx_seq_one_letter_code
_entity_poly.pdbx_strand_id
1 'polypeptide(L)'
;MTDETTPLTSALAGGSGYVALPPYQGPEHVFPGGVSPRSRRSRMKQFQCCIGITFIVIVFVALGLALVFDDSLSKGDGSPSFFLVINGTDLALDPTTPIPDEPAPEWALQEAAVNHQEGARSVSVGIKALGDREILEEGLQPNEVNTPAFRHYRSLSTNPEARKLARRGYVENQATMDIARRFNYTKQPGRSNIGWGPQIVLPDPTVLRLDCDFNARYRRSTGVCNSKEHPRTFGASMVPYRRMVAPDYSDGIAAPRTSHAGRLPPARLVSLKIHRSSYETDSNFTVMLAVFGQFMDHDITATSLTTSEEGESINCCVAATREQHPECFPVEILPDDPYYKRYNVTCMNFVRSAPAPMGRFGPRMQLNQATAFIDASVVYGNLEQRQNQLRSFINGTLRMFLTDDGRELLPISANPADGCNRVQMTRLGKYCFESGDDRANENLLLTSMHLLWARHHNNLARSLHEVNPHWDDERIYQEARKIVGAQMAHITYNEFLPVLLGRNLTRAKGLLPSSHNLEEPDSYDPQVDPSIANCFAAAAFRFAHTLLPGLFNVSRDNSTPEAMELHKMLFNPFSLWNEHGIDHALKTAANTPVMRVDRFFSLEVTQKLFEGNRDDPVPLCGLDLVSLNIQRGRDHGIPAYTVFRRHCRLPPVDTWEQMAQAVDNSTLASIKQIYESPQDVDVYTGAVSEPPLEGAIFGPLLSCMVSDQFLRLKLGDSHWYERKIGPQRFSKGQLAEIYKTSLAAIICRNSDNITRVRERVMERQREDDNRYVDCQNLPGFNLDLKAWSESQQPPELHRTSISREDKAVRVRSKESKKQINATLHGGSIAKV
;
A
#
# COMPACT_ATOMS: atom_id res chain seq x y z
N MET A 1 15.79 11.54 29.33
CA MET A 1 15.23 10.75 30.45
C MET A 1 14.29 11.66 31.21
N THR A 2 13.00 11.55 30.89
CA THR A 2 11.89 12.13 31.65
C THR A 2 10.79 11.09 31.62
N ASP A 3 10.31 10.81 32.81
CA ASP A 3 9.43 9.74 33.27
C ASP A 3 7.97 10.16 33.05
N GLU A 4 7.18 9.36 32.34
CA GLU A 4 5.74 9.58 32.12
C GLU A 4 4.94 8.35 32.58
N THR A 5 4.74 8.24 33.90
CA THR A 5 3.71 7.38 34.49
C THR A 5 2.76 8.22 35.35
N THR A 6 1.69 8.81 34.80
CA THR A 6 0.43 9.16 35.51
C THR A 6 -0.67 9.67 34.53
N PRO A 7 -1.97 9.72 34.91
CA PRO A 7 -3.07 9.21 34.10
C PRO A 7 -3.86 10.28 33.34
N LEU A 8 -4.65 9.81 32.37
CA LEU A 8 -5.57 10.56 31.51
C LEU A 8 -6.54 11.47 32.29
N THR A 9 -6.21 12.75 32.44
CA THR A 9 -7.16 13.88 32.47
C THR A 9 -6.44 15.23 32.27
N SER A 10 -6.17 15.62 31.01
CA SER A 10 -6.04 17.05 30.69
C SER A 10 -6.42 17.32 29.24
N ALA A 11 -7.53 18.03 29.06
CA ALA A 11 -7.90 18.68 27.82
C ALA A 11 -7.03 19.93 27.61
N LEU A 12 -6.46 20.10 26.40
CA LEU A 12 -6.56 21.31 25.56
C LEU A 12 -5.68 21.23 24.29
N ALA A 13 -6.30 21.59 23.16
CA ALA A 13 -5.79 22.19 21.91
C ALA A 13 -4.79 21.42 21.02
N GLY A 14 -5.31 20.86 19.90
CA GLY A 14 -4.55 20.37 18.75
C GLY A 14 -5.34 19.29 18.00
N GLY A 15 -6.21 19.70 17.07
CA GLY A 15 -7.12 18.79 16.37
C GLY A 15 -6.40 17.85 15.41
N SER A 16 -6.27 16.58 15.77
CA SER A 16 -5.98 15.51 14.81
C SER A 16 -7.30 15.04 14.20
N GLY A 17 -7.50 15.26 12.90
CA GLY A 17 -8.76 14.97 12.20
C GLY A 17 -9.04 13.48 11.92
N TYR A 18 -8.98 12.59 12.93
CA TYR A 18 -9.29 11.16 12.78
C TYR A 18 -10.53 10.72 13.55
N VAL A 19 -11.18 9.68 13.03
CA VAL A 19 -12.45 9.18 13.54
C VAL A 19 -12.49 7.66 13.41
N ALA A 20 -12.63 7.01 14.56
CA ALA A 20 -13.13 5.66 14.70
C ALA A 20 -14.52 5.49 14.04
N LEU A 21 -14.79 4.36 13.37
CA LEU A 21 -16.15 3.98 12.95
C LEU A 21 -17.11 3.99 14.18
N PRO A 22 -18.32 4.57 14.07
CA PRO A 22 -19.20 4.82 15.23
C PRO A 22 -19.95 3.57 15.71
N PRO A 23 -20.13 3.38 17.03
CA PRO A 23 -21.47 3.10 17.54
C PRO A 23 -21.86 3.78 18.89
N TYR A 24 -23.16 3.71 19.16
CA TYR A 24 -24.02 4.42 20.13
C TYR A 24 -23.78 4.15 21.65
N GLN A 25 -24.21 5.08 22.52
CA GLN A 25 -23.94 5.21 23.97
C GLN A 25 -24.73 4.24 24.89
N GLY A 26 -24.10 3.73 25.96
CA GLY A 26 -24.70 2.96 27.07
C GLY A 26 -23.75 2.81 28.29
N PRO A 27 -24.24 2.47 29.50
CA PRO A 27 -23.66 2.94 30.76
C PRO A 27 -22.49 2.11 31.35
N GLU A 28 -21.75 2.81 32.23
CA GLU A 28 -20.53 2.47 32.97
C GLU A 28 -20.70 1.31 33.96
N HIS A 29 -19.74 0.39 34.04
CA HIS A 29 -19.29 -0.23 35.31
C HIS A 29 -17.88 -0.84 35.18
N VAL A 30 -17.06 -0.63 36.22
CA VAL A 30 -15.68 -1.10 36.42
C VAL A 30 -15.67 -2.45 37.17
N PHE A 31 -14.78 -3.37 36.77
CA PHE A 31 -14.61 -4.71 37.37
C PHE A 31 -13.53 -4.76 38.47
N PRO A 32 -13.73 -5.54 39.54
CA PRO A 32 -12.65 -6.15 40.31
C PRO A 32 -12.44 -7.62 39.90
N GLY A 33 -11.17 -8.03 39.86
CA GLY A 33 -10.74 -9.32 39.33
C GLY A 33 -10.73 -10.51 40.30
N GLY A 34 -10.41 -11.66 39.71
CA GLY A 34 -9.68 -12.76 40.34
C GLY A 34 -10.50 -13.91 40.93
N VAL A 35 -10.44 -15.10 40.32
CA VAL A 35 -10.63 -16.37 41.03
C VAL A 35 -9.57 -17.39 40.62
N SER A 36 -9.10 -18.14 41.61
CA SER A 36 -7.76 -18.72 41.75
C SER A 36 -7.46 -20.05 40.99
N PRO A 37 -6.17 -20.40 40.83
CA PRO A 37 -5.64 -21.54 40.04
C PRO A 37 -5.94 -22.97 40.54
N ARG A 38 -6.85 -23.16 41.51
CA ARG A 38 -7.05 -24.47 42.17
C ARG A 38 -8.09 -25.39 41.53
N SER A 39 -8.93 -24.95 40.59
CA SER A 39 -9.91 -25.84 39.92
C SER A 39 -9.34 -26.58 38.69
N ARG A 40 -8.16 -26.20 38.19
CA ARG A 40 -7.55 -26.76 36.97
C ARG A 40 -6.91 -28.14 37.17
N ARG A 41 -6.67 -28.57 38.41
CA ARG A 41 -5.84 -29.76 38.72
C ARG A 41 -6.60 -31.11 38.75
N SER A 42 -7.93 -31.11 38.66
CA SER A 42 -8.75 -32.33 38.70
C SER A 42 -9.02 -32.95 37.30
N ARG A 43 -9.06 -32.13 36.24
CA ARG A 43 -9.48 -32.58 34.89
C ARG A 43 -8.37 -33.22 34.04
N MET A 44 -7.11 -33.23 34.50
CA MET A 44 -5.98 -33.78 33.74
C MET A 44 -5.80 -35.31 33.84
N LYS A 45 -6.41 -35.98 34.83
CA LYS A 45 -6.23 -37.44 35.01
C LYS A 45 -7.20 -38.33 34.23
N GLN A 46 -8.22 -37.74 33.59
CA GLN A 46 -9.20 -38.48 32.77
C GLN A 46 -8.83 -38.53 31.28
N PHE A 47 -7.89 -37.69 30.83
CA PHE A 47 -7.44 -37.61 29.44
C PHE A 47 -6.41 -38.70 29.05
N GLN A 48 -5.72 -39.29 30.04
CA GLN A 48 -4.59 -40.20 29.79
C GLN A 48 -5.00 -41.67 29.55
N CYS A 49 -6.26 -42.06 29.76
CA CYS A 49 -6.73 -43.43 29.44
C CYS A 49 -7.30 -43.58 28.01
N CYS A 50 -7.78 -42.49 27.38
CA CYS A 50 -8.43 -42.58 26.07
C CYS A 50 -7.44 -42.65 24.89
N ILE A 51 -6.18 -42.23 25.08
CA ILE A 51 -5.17 -42.18 24.00
C ILE A 51 -4.59 -43.57 23.67
N GLY A 52 -4.59 -44.52 24.63
CA GLY A 52 -4.00 -45.85 24.43
C GLY A 52 -4.82 -46.79 23.53
N ILE A 53 -6.14 -46.64 23.49
CA ILE A 53 -7.04 -47.56 22.77
C ILE A 53 -7.13 -47.18 21.28
N THR A 54 -7.08 -45.89 20.94
CA THR A 54 -7.21 -45.39 19.57
C THR A 54 -5.98 -45.73 18.70
N PHE A 55 -4.79 -45.82 19.30
CA PHE A 55 -3.55 -46.08 18.57
C PHE A 55 -3.47 -47.52 18.03
N ILE A 56 -4.07 -48.49 18.73
CA ILE A 56 -4.05 -49.90 18.32
C ILE A 56 -4.97 -50.15 17.12
N VAL A 57 -6.11 -49.45 17.04
CA VAL A 57 -7.08 -49.61 15.94
C VAL A 57 -6.54 -49.10 14.60
N ILE A 58 -5.76 -48.02 14.61
CA ILE A 58 -5.23 -47.38 13.39
C ILE A 58 -4.17 -48.28 12.70
N VAL A 59 -3.36 -49.01 13.47
CA VAL A 59 -2.29 -49.86 12.92
C VAL A 59 -2.83 -51.06 12.15
N PHE A 60 -3.93 -51.67 12.62
CA PHE A 60 -4.52 -52.83 11.94
C PHE A 60 -5.26 -52.48 10.64
N VAL A 61 -5.84 -51.27 10.55
CA VAL A 61 -6.52 -50.81 9.32
C VAL A 61 -5.50 -50.46 8.22
N ALA A 62 -4.36 -49.87 8.59
CA ALA A 62 -3.30 -49.53 7.64
C ALA A 62 -2.64 -50.78 6.99
N LEU A 63 -2.50 -51.87 7.75
CA LEU A 63 -1.95 -53.14 7.25
C LEU A 63 -2.89 -53.88 6.28
N GLY A 64 -4.21 -53.68 6.40
CA GLY A 64 -5.20 -54.28 5.49
C GLY A 64 -5.29 -53.59 4.13
N LEU A 65 -5.04 -52.29 4.06
CA LEU A 65 -5.13 -51.51 2.82
C LEU A 65 -3.89 -51.63 1.92
N ALA A 66 -2.73 -51.95 2.51
CA ALA A 66 -1.48 -52.13 1.78
C ALA A 66 -1.42 -53.45 0.95
N LEU A 67 -2.33 -54.40 1.19
CA LEU A 67 -2.38 -55.69 0.48
C LEU A 67 -3.36 -55.71 -0.70
N VAL A 68 -4.08 -54.62 -0.98
CA VAL A 68 -5.17 -54.59 -1.99
C VAL A 68 -4.82 -53.76 -3.24
N PHE A 69 -3.72 -53.01 -3.23
CA PHE A 69 -3.33 -52.15 -4.35
C PHE A 69 -1.90 -52.41 -4.80
N ASP A 70 -1.68 -53.57 -5.39
CA ASP A 70 -0.51 -53.88 -6.20
C ASP A 70 -0.96 -54.55 -7.50
N ASP A 71 -1.70 -53.80 -8.34
CA ASP A 71 -1.70 -54.06 -9.78
C ASP A 71 -2.23 -52.86 -10.59
N SER A 72 -1.67 -52.67 -11.78
CA SER A 72 -1.97 -51.64 -12.81
C SER A 72 -1.24 -50.28 -12.73
N LEU A 73 0.03 -50.31 -13.15
CA LEU A 73 0.74 -49.17 -13.73
C LEU A 73 1.16 -49.49 -15.17
N SER A 74 0.73 -48.67 -16.14
CA SER A 74 1.22 -48.57 -17.53
C SER A 74 0.14 -47.84 -18.35
N LYS A 75 0.36 -46.85 -19.22
CA LYS A 75 1.50 -46.16 -19.85
C LYS A 75 0.91 -44.94 -20.61
N GLY A 76 1.73 -43.96 -20.97
CA GLY A 76 1.54 -43.24 -22.25
C GLY A 76 1.69 -41.72 -22.22
N ASP A 77 2.66 -41.25 -23.01
CA ASP A 77 3.26 -39.92 -23.13
C ASP A 77 2.76 -39.19 -24.40
N GLY A 78 2.87 -37.86 -24.45
CA GLY A 78 2.68 -37.04 -25.67
C GLY A 78 2.11 -35.64 -25.45
N SER A 79 2.92 -34.60 -25.66
CA SER A 79 2.55 -33.17 -25.58
C SER A 79 2.55 -32.50 -26.96
N PRO A 80 1.67 -31.51 -27.21
CA PRO A 80 1.95 -30.45 -28.18
C PRO A 80 1.75 -29.02 -27.59
N SER A 81 2.64 -28.11 -27.99
CA SER A 81 2.57 -26.67 -27.71
C SER A 81 1.35 -26.01 -28.37
N PHE A 82 0.62 -25.19 -27.62
CA PHE A 82 -0.30 -24.20 -28.16
C PHE A 82 -0.21 -22.92 -27.30
N PHE A 83 0.17 -21.80 -27.91
CA PHE A 83 -0.09 -20.47 -27.35
C PHE A 83 -1.32 -19.92 -28.08
N LEU A 84 -2.45 -19.85 -27.38
CA LEU A 84 -3.65 -19.17 -27.84
C LEU A 84 -3.45 -17.67 -27.66
N VAL A 85 -3.27 -16.97 -28.78
CA VAL A 85 -3.49 -15.53 -28.87
C VAL A 85 -4.95 -15.28 -28.50
N ILE A 86 -5.19 -14.67 -27.33
CA ILE A 86 -6.51 -14.19 -26.97
C ILE A 86 -6.80 -13.00 -27.88
N ASN A 87 -7.54 -13.23 -28.96
CA ASN A 87 -8.23 -12.16 -29.67
C ASN A 87 -9.18 -11.49 -28.68
N GLY A 88 -9.03 -10.17 -28.51
CA GLY A 88 -9.72 -9.35 -27.50
C GLY A 88 -11.21 -9.14 -27.74
N THR A 89 -11.97 -10.17 -28.12
CA THR A 89 -13.40 -10.07 -28.44
C THR A 89 -14.35 -10.73 -27.43
N ASP A 90 -13.87 -11.33 -26.33
CA ASP A 90 -14.72 -11.91 -25.27
C ASP A 90 -14.60 -11.23 -23.90
N LEU A 91 -14.32 -9.92 -23.88
CA LEU A 91 -14.54 -9.09 -22.69
C LEU A 91 -15.86 -8.33 -22.85
N ALA A 92 -16.96 -8.91 -22.38
CA ALA A 92 -18.29 -8.26 -22.32
C ALA A 92 -18.38 -7.09 -21.31
N LEU A 93 -17.25 -6.47 -20.94
CA LEU A 93 -17.18 -5.27 -20.12
C LEU A 93 -16.51 -4.17 -20.94
N ASP A 94 -17.08 -2.98 -20.90
CA ASP A 94 -16.42 -1.78 -21.44
C ASP A 94 -15.01 -1.70 -20.84
N PRO A 95 -13.95 -1.66 -21.67
CA PRO A 95 -12.59 -1.65 -21.18
C PRO A 95 -12.31 -0.47 -20.25
N THR A 96 -13.08 0.62 -20.34
CA THR A 96 -12.95 1.83 -19.52
C THR A 96 -13.74 1.80 -18.21
N THR A 97 -14.40 0.67 -17.89
CA THR A 97 -15.09 0.48 -16.62
C THR A 97 -14.28 -0.40 -15.65
N PRO A 98 -14.23 -0.04 -14.35
CA PRO A 98 -13.64 -0.92 -13.34
C PRO A 98 -14.34 -2.28 -13.28
N ILE A 99 -13.58 -3.34 -13.04
CA ILE A 99 -14.12 -4.69 -12.86
C ILE A 99 -14.86 -4.71 -11.53
N PRO A 100 -16.16 -5.09 -11.49
CA PRO A 100 -16.90 -5.15 -10.25
C PRO A 100 -16.27 -6.13 -9.25
N ASP A 101 -16.13 -5.68 -8.01
CA ASP A 101 -15.65 -6.53 -6.92
C ASP A 101 -16.63 -7.68 -6.69
N GLU A 102 -16.12 -8.83 -6.27
CA GLU A 102 -16.97 -9.93 -5.87
C GLU A 102 -17.83 -9.50 -4.67
N PRO A 103 -19.15 -9.72 -4.72
CA PRO A 103 -20.02 -9.40 -3.60
C PRO A 103 -19.58 -10.17 -2.36
N ALA A 104 -19.61 -9.51 -1.21
CA ALA A 104 -19.25 -10.16 0.04
C ALA A 104 -20.21 -11.34 0.31
N PRO A 105 -19.71 -12.50 0.77
CA PRO A 105 -20.57 -13.61 1.15
C PRO A 105 -21.56 -13.20 2.22
N GLU A 106 -22.73 -13.82 2.21
CA GLU A 106 -23.68 -13.70 3.31
C GLU A 106 -23.06 -14.19 4.62
N TRP A 107 -23.50 -13.63 5.74
CA TRP A 107 -23.05 -14.05 7.05
C TRP A 107 -23.40 -15.53 7.29
N ALA A 108 -22.41 -16.38 7.48
CA ALA A 108 -22.64 -17.82 7.65
C ALA A 108 -23.37 -18.18 8.95
N LEU A 109 -23.41 -17.26 9.93
CA LEU A 109 -24.03 -17.47 11.24
C LEU A 109 -25.31 -16.64 11.39
N GLN A 110 -26.15 -16.60 10.35
CA GLN A 110 -27.45 -15.92 10.37
C GLN A 110 -28.39 -16.48 11.45
N GLU A 111 -28.44 -17.81 11.60
CA GLU A 111 -29.32 -18.48 12.56
C GLU A 111 -28.88 -18.32 14.02
N ALA A 112 -27.63 -17.89 14.25
CA ALA A 112 -27.05 -17.73 15.58
C ALA A 112 -27.71 -16.62 16.42
N ALA A 113 -28.60 -15.80 15.84
CA ALA A 113 -29.31 -14.71 16.52
C ALA A 113 -28.39 -13.87 17.42
N VAL A 114 -27.18 -13.54 16.92
CA VAL A 114 -26.15 -12.76 17.63
C VAL A 114 -26.72 -11.43 18.07
N ASN A 115 -27.27 -11.43 19.28
CA ASN A 115 -27.90 -10.26 19.87
C ASN A 115 -26.82 -9.36 20.51
N HIS A 116 -27.22 -8.19 20.96
CA HIS A 116 -26.31 -7.22 21.57
C HIS A 116 -25.50 -7.80 22.74
N GLN A 117 -26.12 -8.66 23.57
CA GLN A 117 -25.46 -9.28 24.72
C GLN A 117 -24.41 -10.31 24.30
N GLU A 118 -24.70 -11.12 23.29
CA GLU A 118 -23.74 -12.09 22.75
C GLU A 118 -22.58 -11.42 22.03
N GLY A 119 -22.86 -10.34 21.30
CA GLY A 119 -21.84 -9.51 20.68
C GLY A 119 -20.91 -8.89 21.72
N ALA A 120 -21.47 -8.24 22.75
CA ALA A 120 -20.71 -7.66 23.85
C ALA A 120 -19.85 -8.70 24.58
N ARG A 121 -20.38 -9.91 24.80
CA ARG A 121 -19.61 -11.01 25.39
C ARG A 121 -18.38 -11.40 24.56
N SER A 122 -18.53 -11.52 23.24
CA SER A 122 -17.38 -11.84 22.37
C SER A 122 -16.38 -10.70 22.29
N VAL A 123 -16.84 -9.45 22.33
CA VAL A 123 -15.95 -8.29 22.44
C VAL A 123 -15.12 -8.37 23.72
N SER A 124 -15.71 -8.71 24.85
CA SER A 124 -14.97 -8.92 26.11
C SER A 124 -13.92 -10.04 26.00
N VAL A 125 -14.21 -11.11 25.24
CA VAL A 125 -13.21 -12.16 24.95
C VAL A 125 -12.08 -11.60 24.10
N GLY A 126 -12.39 -10.79 23.09
CA GLY A 126 -11.38 -10.12 22.25
C GLY A 126 -10.51 -9.14 23.03
N ILE A 127 -11.08 -8.33 23.92
CA ILE A 127 -10.36 -7.40 24.81
C ILE A 127 -9.43 -8.19 25.73
N LYS A 128 -9.92 -9.30 26.32
CA LYS A 128 -9.08 -10.18 27.14
C LYS A 128 -7.92 -10.74 26.32
N ALA A 129 -8.17 -11.20 25.09
CA ALA A 129 -7.13 -11.74 24.21
C ALA A 129 -6.09 -10.68 23.80
N LEU A 130 -6.48 -9.41 23.68
CA LEU A 130 -5.56 -8.29 23.47
C LEU A 130 -4.67 -8.09 24.71
N GLY A 131 -5.25 -8.04 25.91
CA GLY A 131 -4.47 -7.93 27.15
C GLY A 131 -3.53 -9.12 27.37
N ASP A 132 -3.98 -10.35 27.08
CA ASP A 132 -3.11 -11.54 27.13
C ASP A 132 -1.94 -11.41 26.13
N ARG A 133 -2.16 -10.81 24.96
CA ARG A 133 -1.10 -10.54 23.97
C ARG A 133 -0.10 -9.49 24.46
N GLU A 134 -0.58 -8.39 25.01
CA GLU A 134 0.27 -7.29 25.52
C GLU A 134 1.15 -7.75 26.69
N ILE A 135 0.62 -8.60 27.58
CA ILE A 135 1.41 -9.23 28.65
C ILE A 135 2.52 -10.13 28.09
N LEU A 136 2.26 -10.84 26.98
CA LEU A 136 3.31 -11.63 26.32
C LEU A 136 4.41 -10.73 25.74
N GLU A 137 4.06 -9.53 25.26
CA GLU A 137 4.99 -8.58 24.64
C GLU A 137 5.97 -7.98 25.67
N GLU A 138 5.58 -7.76 26.93
CA GLU A 138 6.47 -7.27 28.01
C GLU A 138 7.72 -8.14 28.22
N GLY A 139 7.63 -9.44 27.90
CA GLY A 139 8.73 -10.41 28.03
C GLY A 139 9.51 -10.67 26.75
N LEU A 140 9.12 -10.07 25.62
CA LEU A 140 9.79 -10.27 24.34
C LEU A 140 11.04 -9.39 24.23
N GLN A 141 12.05 -9.93 23.56
CA GLN A 141 13.20 -9.13 23.14
C GLN A 141 12.98 -8.73 21.69
N PRO A 142 13.05 -7.43 21.36
CA PRO A 142 12.93 -6.98 19.98
C PRO A 142 14.09 -7.50 19.14
N ASN A 143 13.92 -7.47 17.82
CA ASN A 143 15.03 -7.73 16.91
C ASN A 143 16.13 -6.69 17.14
N GLU A 144 17.38 -7.15 17.19
CA GLU A 144 18.54 -6.27 17.33
C GLU A 144 18.61 -5.30 16.14
N VAL A 145 18.91 -4.03 16.44
CA VAL A 145 19.05 -2.97 15.44
C VAL A 145 20.14 -3.35 14.43
N ASN A 146 19.93 -3.00 13.15
CA ASN A 146 20.81 -3.30 12.01
C ASN A 146 20.89 -4.78 11.58
N THR A 147 20.13 -5.68 12.20
CA THR A 147 19.95 -7.04 11.64
C THR A 147 19.06 -7.01 10.38
N PRO A 148 19.17 -7.99 9.47
CA PRO A 148 18.28 -8.09 8.31
C PRO A 148 16.78 -8.12 8.70
N ALA A 149 16.44 -8.83 9.80
CA ALA A 149 15.08 -8.88 10.32
C ALA A 149 14.58 -7.51 10.81
N PHE A 150 15.44 -6.73 11.49
CA PHE A 150 15.11 -5.38 11.92
C PHE A 150 14.94 -4.42 10.74
N ARG A 151 15.81 -4.50 9.73
CA ARG A 151 15.69 -3.69 8.50
C ARG A 151 14.41 -4.01 7.73
N HIS A 152 14.02 -5.28 7.64
CA HIS A 152 12.71 -5.66 7.09
C HIS A 152 11.55 -5.10 7.91
N TYR A 153 11.62 -5.16 9.25
CA TYR A 153 10.66 -4.48 10.12
C TYR A 153 10.56 -2.98 9.83
N ARG A 154 11.70 -2.28 9.69
CA ARG A 154 11.74 -0.84 9.36
C ARG A 154 11.18 -0.53 7.97
N SER A 155 11.42 -1.39 6.97
CA SER A 155 10.84 -1.23 5.63
C SER A 155 9.31 -1.39 5.58
N LEU A 156 8.69 -1.83 6.68
CA LEU A 156 7.25 -2.02 6.83
C LEU A 156 6.75 -1.36 8.13
N SER A 157 7.37 -0.25 8.53
CA SER A 157 7.10 0.38 9.82
C SER A 157 5.63 0.76 9.98
N THR A 158 5.13 0.55 11.20
CA THR A 158 3.76 0.89 11.57
C THR A 158 3.76 2.21 12.30
N ASN A 159 3.05 3.19 11.73
CA ASN A 159 2.87 4.46 12.41
C ASN A 159 2.02 4.29 13.68
N PRO A 160 2.13 5.22 14.65
CA PRO A 160 1.41 5.11 15.92
C PRO A 160 -0.13 5.02 15.79
N GLU A 161 -0.73 5.72 14.82
CA GLU A 161 -2.19 5.70 14.61
C GLU A 161 -2.68 4.36 14.05
N ALA A 162 -1.93 3.79 13.10
CA ALA A 162 -2.18 2.46 12.57
C ALA A 162 -2.09 1.39 13.66
N ARG A 163 -1.16 1.55 14.63
CA ARG A 163 -1.06 0.64 15.79
C ARG A 163 -2.29 0.70 16.69
N LYS A 164 -2.81 1.90 16.97
CA LYS A 164 -4.06 2.06 17.74
C LYS A 164 -5.24 1.37 17.05
N LEU A 165 -5.37 1.55 15.74
CA LEU A 165 -6.40 0.87 14.94
C LEU A 165 -6.18 -0.66 14.91
N ALA A 166 -4.92 -1.12 14.86
CA ALA A 166 -4.59 -2.53 14.87
C ALA A 166 -5.04 -3.26 16.14
N ARG A 167 -4.97 -2.61 17.31
CA ARG A 167 -5.49 -3.15 18.57
C ARG A 167 -7.00 -3.43 18.46
N ARG A 168 -7.76 -2.51 17.86
CA ARG A 168 -9.20 -2.69 17.61
C ARG A 168 -9.48 -3.82 16.63
N GLY A 169 -8.79 -3.86 15.49
CA GLY A 169 -8.92 -4.95 14.52
C GLY A 169 -8.56 -6.32 15.12
N TYR A 170 -7.62 -6.38 16.05
CA TYR A 170 -7.27 -7.62 16.76
C TYR A 170 -8.43 -8.08 17.66
N VAL A 171 -9.06 -7.17 18.41
CA VAL A 171 -10.25 -7.47 19.21
C VAL A 171 -11.40 -7.98 18.33
N GLU A 172 -11.66 -7.35 17.18
CA GLU A 172 -12.72 -7.78 16.26
C GLU A 172 -12.49 -9.19 15.70
N ASN A 173 -11.24 -9.52 15.34
CA ASN A 173 -10.88 -10.86 14.87
C ASN A 173 -11.12 -11.91 15.96
N GLN A 174 -10.65 -11.65 17.20
CA GLN A 174 -10.80 -12.58 18.32
C GLN A 174 -12.27 -12.74 18.73
N ALA A 175 -13.04 -11.65 18.69
CA ALA A 175 -14.48 -11.67 18.93
C ALA A 175 -15.21 -12.51 17.87
N THR A 176 -14.83 -12.37 16.58
CA THR A 176 -15.39 -13.19 15.49
C THR A 176 -15.05 -14.66 15.68
N MET A 177 -13.81 -14.99 16.06
CA MET A 177 -13.42 -16.36 16.38
C MET A 177 -14.18 -16.95 17.55
N ASP A 178 -14.46 -16.17 18.60
CA ASP A 178 -15.25 -16.63 19.73
C ASP A 178 -16.69 -16.98 19.32
N ILE A 179 -17.35 -16.11 18.56
CA ILE A 179 -18.69 -16.41 18.00
C ILE A 179 -18.65 -17.66 17.13
N ALA A 180 -17.69 -17.74 16.21
CA ALA A 180 -17.53 -18.89 15.33
C ALA A 180 -17.40 -20.20 16.12
N ARG A 181 -16.60 -20.21 17.20
CA ARG A 181 -16.48 -21.39 18.08
C ARG A 181 -17.76 -21.70 18.84
N ARG A 182 -18.46 -20.69 19.39
CA ARG A 182 -19.69 -20.88 20.17
C ARG A 182 -20.85 -21.44 19.33
N PHE A 183 -20.90 -21.07 18.05
CA PHE A 183 -21.92 -21.54 17.12
C PHE A 183 -21.42 -22.64 16.17
N ASN A 184 -20.29 -23.29 16.51
CA ASN A 184 -19.71 -24.41 15.76
C ASN A 184 -19.50 -24.14 14.25
N TYR A 185 -19.15 -22.91 13.90
CA TYR A 185 -18.73 -22.58 12.53
C TYR A 185 -17.48 -23.37 12.17
N THR A 186 -17.54 -24.01 11.00
CA THR A 186 -16.38 -24.61 10.34
C THR A 186 -16.40 -24.19 8.89
N LYS A 187 -15.23 -23.76 8.39
CA LYS A 187 -15.06 -23.41 6.98
C LYS A 187 -15.33 -24.65 6.13
N GLN A 188 -16.26 -24.55 5.19
CA GLN A 188 -16.53 -25.61 4.22
C GLN A 188 -15.43 -25.68 3.15
N PRO A 189 -15.22 -26.84 2.50
CA PRO A 189 -14.26 -26.95 1.40
C PRO A 189 -14.50 -25.87 0.33
N GLY A 190 -13.42 -25.25 -0.12
CA GLY A 190 -13.47 -24.12 -1.05
C GLY A 190 -13.11 -22.80 -0.39
N ARG A 191 -13.65 -21.71 -0.94
CA ARG A 191 -13.37 -20.33 -0.49
C ARG A 191 -14.10 -20.04 0.83
N SER A 192 -13.49 -19.21 1.68
CA SER A 192 -14.15 -18.76 2.91
C SER A 192 -15.52 -18.13 2.62
N ASN A 193 -16.49 -18.48 3.44
CA ASN A 193 -17.88 -18.04 3.33
C ASN A 193 -18.42 -17.41 4.61
N ILE A 194 -17.57 -17.05 5.59
CA ILE A 194 -18.10 -16.53 6.86
C ILE A 194 -18.91 -15.24 6.65
N GLY A 195 -18.53 -14.40 5.68
CA GLY A 195 -19.24 -13.17 5.35
C GLY A 195 -19.11 -12.07 6.40
N TRP A 196 -19.95 -11.03 6.28
CA TRP A 196 -19.97 -9.90 7.21
C TRP A 196 -21.14 -10.00 8.19
N GLY A 197 -20.83 -10.17 9.47
CA GLY A 197 -21.81 -10.28 10.55
C GLY A 197 -22.30 -8.94 11.09
N PRO A 198 -23.02 -8.98 12.22
CA PRO A 198 -23.51 -7.78 12.90
C PRO A 198 -22.39 -6.81 13.29
N GLN A 199 -22.76 -5.55 13.51
CA GLN A 199 -21.84 -4.51 13.96
C GLN A 199 -21.29 -4.83 15.36
N ILE A 200 -20.02 -4.49 15.59
CA ILE A 200 -19.32 -4.62 16.86
C ILE A 200 -19.25 -3.23 17.50
N VAL A 201 -19.64 -3.16 18.76
CA VAL A 201 -19.48 -1.96 19.59
C VAL A 201 -18.18 -2.07 20.37
N LEU A 202 -17.14 -1.32 19.98
CA LEU A 202 -15.90 -1.20 20.76
C LEU A 202 -15.91 0.12 21.56
N PRO A 203 -15.38 0.14 22.79
CA PRO A 203 -15.27 1.35 23.59
C PRO A 203 -14.18 2.29 23.04
N ASP A 204 -14.56 3.25 22.19
CA ASP A 204 -13.82 4.49 21.96
C ASP A 204 -14.78 5.59 21.47
N PRO A 205 -15.00 6.67 22.25
CA PRO A 205 -16.07 7.63 22.01
C PRO A 205 -15.68 8.86 21.16
N THR A 206 -14.45 8.99 20.66
CA THR A 206 -14.06 10.21 19.93
C THR A 206 -14.32 10.11 18.42
N VAL A 207 -15.60 10.12 18.05
CA VAL A 207 -16.00 10.41 16.67
C VAL A 207 -15.95 11.92 16.49
N LEU A 208 -14.79 12.46 16.12
CA LEU A 208 -14.71 13.86 15.70
C LEU A 208 -15.70 14.10 14.56
N ARG A 209 -16.46 15.19 14.66
CA ARG A 209 -17.33 15.62 13.57
C ARG A 209 -16.45 15.92 12.36
N LEU A 210 -16.58 15.14 11.29
CA LEU A 210 -15.90 15.44 10.03
C LEU A 210 -16.75 16.44 9.28
N ASP A 211 -16.24 17.67 9.20
CA ASP A 211 -16.78 18.69 8.33
C ASP A 211 -15.99 18.67 7.02
N CYS A 212 -16.68 18.43 5.91
CA CYS A 212 -16.08 18.34 4.58
C CYS A 212 -16.54 19.52 3.73
N ASP A 213 -15.58 20.35 3.32
CA ASP A 213 -15.80 21.29 2.21
C ASP A 213 -15.46 20.60 0.89
N PHE A 214 -16.49 20.13 0.17
CA PHE A 214 -16.32 19.52 -1.15
C PHE A 214 -16.04 20.53 -2.27
N ASN A 215 -16.04 21.83 -1.94
CA ASN A 215 -15.52 22.90 -2.81
C ASN A 215 -14.10 23.31 -2.39
N ALA A 216 -13.43 22.55 -1.52
CA ALA A 216 -12.03 22.81 -1.21
C ALA A 216 -11.17 22.65 -2.49
N ARG A 217 -10.30 23.62 -2.74
CA ARG A 217 -9.37 23.60 -3.88
C ARG A 217 -8.24 22.59 -3.71
N TYR A 218 -7.91 22.24 -2.46
CA TYR A 218 -6.78 21.41 -2.10
C TYR A 218 -7.21 20.16 -1.34
N ARG A 219 -6.49 19.07 -1.63
CA ARG A 219 -6.71 17.79 -0.97
C ARG A 219 -6.20 17.85 0.48
N ARG A 220 -6.94 17.25 1.40
CA ARG A 220 -6.45 16.99 2.77
C ARG A 220 -5.27 16.02 2.76
N SER A 221 -4.40 16.10 3.77
CA SER A 221 -3.24 15.22 3.93
C SER A 221 -3.63 13.73 4.01
N THR A 222 -4.76 13.44 4.64
CA THR A 222 -5.24 12.08 4.91
C THR A 222 -6.09 11.47 3.81
N GLY A 223 -6.33 12.21 2.71
CA GLY A 223 -7.22 11.80 1.63
C GLY A 223 -8.73 11.82 1.98
N VAL A 224 -9.11 12.08 3.23
CA VAL A 224 -10.54 12.21 3.61
C VAL A 224 -11.20 13.39 2.87
N CYS A 225 -12.52 13.31 2.75
CA CYS A 225 -13.37 14.23 1.98
C CYS A 225 -13.09 14.26 0.46
N ASN A 226 -12.35 13.28 -0.08
CA ASN A 226 -12.24 13.15 -1.54
C ASN A 226 -13.59 12.75 -2.17
N SER A 227 -14.21 11.68 -1.66
CA SER A 227 -15.55 11.24 -2.08
C SER A 227 -16.64 11.90 -1.24
N LYS A 228 -17.70 12.38 -1.90
CA LYS A 228 -18.88 12.94 -1.22
C LYS A 228 -19.76 11.86 -0.58
N GLU A 229 -19.87 10.72 -1.25
CA GLU A 229 -20.68 9.59 -0.79
C GLU A 229 -19.99 8.84 0.36
N HIS A 230 -18.66 8.75 0.29
CA HIS A 230 -17.83 7.98 1.23
C HIS A 230 -16.65 8.80 1.76
N PRO A 231 -16.88 9.93 2.45
CA PRO A 231 -15.85 10.91 2.81
C PRO A 231 -14.77 10.41 3.76
N ARG A 232 -15.00 9.29 4.45
CA ARG A 232 -14.07 8.72 5.42
C ARG A 232 -13.25 7.55 4.90
N THR A 233 -13.70 6.90 3.83
CA THR A 233 -13.22 5.57 3.46
C THR A 233 -12.60 5.53 2.08
N PHE A 234 -13.24 6.12 1.07
CA PHE A 234 -12.78 6.00 -0.32
C PHE A 234 -11.45 6.71 -0.51
N GLY A 235 -10.37 5.92 -0.61
CA GLY A 235 -9.00 6.35 -0.84
C GLY A 235 -8.31 7.09 0.32
N ALA A 236 -8.97 7.21 1.47
CA ALA A 236 -8.36 7.81 2.66
C ALA A 236 -7.25 6.92 3.24
N SER A 237 -6.29 7.53 3.94
CA SER A 237 -5.28 6.79 4.71
C SER A 237 -5.88 6.11 5.94
N MET A 238 -5.21 5.07 6.45
CA MET A 238 -5.64 4.31 7.64
C MET A 238 -6.98 3.60 7.46
N VAL A 239 -7.28 3.15 6.25
CA VAL A 239 -8.49 2.38 5.93
C VAL A 239 -8.11 0.95 5.54
N PRO A 240 -9.01 -0.03 5.71
CA PRO A 240 -8.80 -1.38 5.22
C PRO A 240 -8.56 -1.39 3.70
N TYR A 241 -7.68 -2.28 3.21
CA TYR A 241 -7.58 -2.53 1.77
C TYR A 241 -8.91 -3.03 1.19
N ARG A 242 -9.24 -2.60 -0.02
CA ARG A 242 -10.37 -3.12 -0.80
C ARG A 242 -10.15 -4.59 -1.16
N ARG A 243 -11.22 -5.36 -1.34
CA ARG A 243 -11.16 -6.78 -1.74
C ARG A 243 -11.83 -6.95 -3.11
N MET A 244 -11.03 -7.11 -4.17
CA MET A 244 -11.52 -7.56 -5.48
C MET A 244 -12.29 -8.88 -5.37
N VAL A 245 -11.79 -9.77 -4.50
CA VAL A 245 -12.38 -11.08 -4.21
C VAL A 245 -12.35 -11.32 -2.70
N ALA A 246 -13.34 -12.05 -2.18
CA ALA A 246 -13.43 -12.40 -0.76
C ALA A 246 -12.15 -13.13 -0.27
N PRO A 247 -11.66 -12.85 0.96
CA PRO A 247 -10.45 -13.46 1.49
C PRO A 247 -10.59 -14.98 1.69
N ASP A 248 -9.47 -15.69 1.63
CA ASP A 248 -9.39 -17.13 1.80
C ASP A 248 -8.45 -17.52 2.96
N TYR A 249 -8.96 -17.41 4.19
CA TYR A 249 -8.30 -17.89 5.40
C TYR A 249 -8.62 -19.37 5.65
N SER A 250 -7.74 -20.10 6.33
CA SER A 250 -7.93 -21.54 6.57
C SER A 250 -9.08 -21.84 7.55
N ASP A 251 -9.29 -20.99 8.54
CA ASP A 251 -10.44 -21.01 9.47
C ASP A 251 -11.63 -20.16 8.96
N GLY A 252 -11.49 -19.58 7.78
CA GLY A 252 -12.46 -18.64 7.20
C GLY A 252 -12.42 -17.22 7.78
N ILE A 253 -11.66 -16.99 8.86
CA ILE A 253 -11.67 -15.74 9.63
C ILE A 253 -10.33 -15.03 9.55
N ALA A 254 -9.25 -15.64 10.06
CA ALA A 254 -7.96 -14.97 10.13
C ALA A 254 -6.74 -15.88 10.08
N ALA A 255 -6.89 -17.20 10.24
CA ALA A 255 -5.75 -18.11 10.17
C ALA A 255 -5.18 -18.12 8.73
N PRO A 256 -3.85 -17.99 8.55
CA PRO A 256 -3.25 -17.91 7.22
C PRO A 256 -3.71 -19.03 6.26
N ARG A 257 -3.73 -18.72 4.96
CA ARG A 257 -4.21 -19.65 3.93
C ARG A 257 -3.46 -21.00 3.99
N THR A 258 -4.20 -22.07 3.80
CA THR A 258 -3.69 -23.46 3.69
C THR A 258 -4.14 -24.09 2.38
N SER A 259 -3.53 -25.22 2.01
CA SER A 259 -3.97 -26.03 0.88
C SER A 259 -5.27 -26.74 1.23
N HIS A 260 -6.02 -27.16 0.22
CA HIS A 260 -7.15 -28.07 0.39
C HIS A 260 -6.76 -29.41 1.03
N ALA A 261 -5.51 -29.87 0.83
CA ALA A 261 -4.96 -31.10 1.41
C ALA A 261 -4.32 -30.89 2.80
N GLY A 262 -4.31 -29.66 3.32
CA GLY A 262 -3.90 -29.35 4.69
C GLY A 262 -2.79 -28.31 4.79
N ARG A 263 -1.65 -28.47 4.09
CA ARG A 263 -0.51 -27.55 4.21
C ARG A 263 0.01 -27.11 2.84
N LEU A 264 0.20 -25.80 2.66
CA LEU A 264 0.89 -25.27 1.47
C LEU A 264 2.41 -25.53 1.58
N PRO A 265 3.11 -25.69 0.44
CA PRO A 265 4.56 -25.82 0.44
C PRO A 265 5.22 -24.61 1.14
N PRO A 266 6.31 -24.79 1.90
CA PRO A 266 7.01 -23.68 2.54
C PRO A 266 7.37 -22.59 1.52
N ALA A 267 7.15 -21.32 1.86
CA ALA A 267 7.40 -20.21 0.93
C ALA A 267 8.85 -20.20 0.41
N ARG A 268 9.81 -20.60 1.27
CA ARG A 268 11.22 -20.77 0.88
C ARG A 268 11.43 -21.88 -0.15
N LEU A 269 10.70 -22.98 -0.04
CA LEU A 269 10.79 -24.05 -1.03
C LEU A 269 10.27 -23.59 -2.40
N VAL A 270 9.17 -22.82 -2.42
CA VAL A 270 8.63 -22.20 -3.63
C VAL A 270 9.65 -21.25 -4.26
N SER A 271 10.25 -20.37 -3.45
CA SER A 271 11.32 -19.45 -3.88
C SER A 271 12.50 -20.20 -4.51
N LEU A 272 13.02 -21.24 -3.84
CA LEU A 272 14.16 -22.02 -4.30
C LEU A 272 13.92 -22.78 -5.61
N LYS A 273 12.72 -23.35 -5.78
CA LYS A 273 12.45 -24.34 -6.85
C LYS A 273 11.78 -23.72 -8.08
N ILE A 274 10.89 -22.75 -7.87
CA ILE A 274 10.17 -22.08 -8.95
C ILE A 274 10.90 -20.79 -9.34
N HIS A 275 11.28 -20.00 -8.33
CA HIS A 275 11.84 -18.66 -8.49
C HIS A 275 13.38 -18.66 -8.44
N ARG A 276 14.00 -19.58 -9.18
CA ARG A 276 15.46 -19.74 -9.23
C ARG A 276 16.14 -18.48 -9.75
N SER A 277 17.46 -18.40 -9.54
CA SER A 277 18.22 -17.27 -10.03
C SER A 277 18.40 -17.27 -11.56
N SER A 278 18.29 -16.08 -12.14
CA SER A 278 18.68 -15.77 -13.51
C SER A 278 19.49 -14.48 -13.53
N TYR A 279 20.31 -14.30 -14.56
CA TYR A 279 21.07 -13.07 -14.81
C TYR A 279 20.64 -12.41 -16.13
N GLU A 280 19.54 -12.88 -16.72
CA GLU A 280 19.00 -12.31 -17.94
C GLU A 280 18.38 -10.95 -17.66
N THR A 281 18.92 -9.93 -18.32
CA THR A 281 18.43 -8.56 -18.25
C THR A 281 17.47 -8.27 -19.40
N ASP A 282 16.46 -7.42 -19.17
CA ASP A 282 15.73 -6.78 -20.25
C ASP A 282 16.54 -5.57 -20.74
N SER A 283 17.07 -5.67 -21.97
CA SER A 283 17.84 -4.59 -22.57
C SER A 283 16.99 -3.39 -23.01
N ASN A 284 15.66 -3.46 -22.92
CA ASN A 284 14.77 -2.38 -23.35
C ASN A 284 14.47 -1.36 -22.23
N PHE A 285 14.70 -1.71 -20.96
CA PHE A 285 14.33 -0.87 -19.82
C PHE A 285 15.49 -0.66 -18.87
N THR A 286 15.39 0.39 -18.05
CA THR A 286 16.42 0.76 -17.07
C THR A 286 15.89 0.57 -15.66
N VAL A 287 16.78 0.49 -14.68
CA VAL A 287 16.46 0.41 -13.25
C VAL A 287 15.58 1.58 -12.79
N MET A 288 15.60 2.71 -13.51
CA MET A 288 14.69 3.83 -13.25
C MET A 288 13.21 3.40 -13.30
N LEU A 289 12.84 2.40 -14.11
CA LEU A 289 11.50 1.82 -14.10
C LEU A 289 11.13 1.25 -12.72
N ALA A 290 12.03 0.47 -12.11
CA ALA A 290 11.82 -0.11 -10.79
C ALA A 290 11.84 0.96 -9.68
N VAL A 291 12.75 1.94 -9.79
CA VAL A 291 12.89 3.03 -8.83
C VAL A 291 11.66 3.94 -8.82
N PHE A 292 11.17 4.36 -10.00
CA PHE A 292 9.94 5.15 -10.09
C PHE A 292 8.72 4.33 -9.66
N GLY A 293 8.66 3.05 -10.05
CA GLY A 293 7.59 2.14 -9.63
C GLY A 293 7.51 1.98 -8.11
N GLN A 294 8.65 1.82 -7.42
CA GLN A 294 8.71 1.76 -5.97
C GLN A 294 8.32 3.10 -5.32
N PHE A 295 8.84 4.21 -5.83
CA PHE A 295 8.52 5.55 -5.31
C PHE A 295 7.00 5.84 -5.39
N MET A 296 6.36 5.46 -6.50
CA MET A 296 4.91 5.60 -6.66
C MET A 296 4.11 4.56 -5.85
N ASP A 297 4.58 3.31 -5.74
CA ASP A 297 3.97 2.33 -4.82
C ASP A 297 3.91 2.88 -3.39
N HIS A 298 4.98 3.50 -2.93
CA HIS A 298 5.06 4.08 -1.59
C HIS A 298 4.12 5.27 -1.39
N ASP A 299 3.67 5.92 -2.47
CA ASP A 299 2.66 6.97 -2.43
C ASP A 299 1.26 6.42 -2.16
N ILE A 300 0.97 5.21 -2.64
CA ILE A 300 -0.40 4.65 -2.62
C ILE A 300 -0.57 3.44 -1.70
N THR A 301 0.52 2.76 -1.31
CA THR A 301 0.49 1.59 -0.43
C THR A 301 1.48 1.68 0.73
N ALA A 302 1.01 1.29 1.93
CA ALA A 302 1.83 1.11 3.12
C ALA A 302 1.14 0.14 4.08
N THR A 303 1.43 -1.16 3.96
CA THR A 303 0.84 -2.18 4.84
C THR A 303 1.45 -2.07 6.24
N SER A 304 0.62 -1.90 7.28
CA SER A 304 1.11 -1.94 8.66
C SER A 304 1.45 -3.36 9.12
N LEU A 305 2.49 -3.50 9.94
CA LEU A 305 2.81 -4.71 10.70
C LEU A 305 2.23 -4.66 12.11
N THR A 306 1.92 -5.83 12.68
CA THR A 306 1.73 -5.93 14.13
C THR A 306 3.06 -5.61 14.84
N THR A 307 3.00 -4.76 15.86
CA THR A 307 4.13 -4.39 16.74
C THR A 307 3.72 -4.55 18.20
N SER A 308 4.69 -4.45 19.12
CA SER A 308 4.34 -4.28 20.55
C SER A 308 3.53 -3.00 20.76
N GLU A 309 2.95 -2.83 21.96
CA GLU A 309 2.28 -1.60 22.39
C GLU A 309 3.17 -0.36 22.19
N GLU A 310 4.45 -0.44 22.56
CA GLU A 310 5.45 0.64 22.44
C GLU A 310 5.94 0.81 21.00
N GLY A 311 5.71 -0.17 20.13
CA GLY A 311 6.14 -0.12 18.73
C GLY A 311 7.44 -0.84 18.47
N GLU A 312 7.81 -1.73 19.36
CA GLU A 312 8.98 -2.56 19.17
C GLU A 312 8.67 -3.70 18.21
N SER A 313 9.72 -4.15 17.53
CA SER A 313 9.63 -5.26 16.60
C SER A 313 9.41 -6.58 17.35
N ILE A 314 8.63 -7.50 16.76
CA ILE A 314 8.40 -8.83 17.32
C ILE A 314 9.38 -9.82 16.68
N ASN A 315 10.04 -10.64 17.50
CA ASN A 315 10.91 -11.73 17.03
C ASN A 315 10.16 -13.08 17.09
N CYS A 316 9.88 -13.63 15.91
CA CYS A 316 9.12 -14.86 15.71
C CYS A 316 9.98 -16.11 15.56
N CYS A 317 11.31 -15.97 15.54
CA CYS A 317 12.25 -17.09 15.43
C CYS A 317 12.86 -17.50 16.77
N VAL A 318 12.14 -17.24 17.88
CA VAL A 318 12.57 -17.68 19.22
C VAL A 318 12.52 -19.21 19.34
N ALA A 319 13.41 -19.77 20.16
CA ALA A 319 13.47 -21.22 20.38
C ALA A 319 12.14 -21.77 20.89
N ALA A 320 11.77 -22.98 20.45
CA ALA A 320 10.49 -23.66 20.68
C ALA A 320 10.10 -23.87 22.17
N THR A 321 10.96 -23.48 23.11
CA THR A 321 10.71 -23.51 24.56
C THR A 321 9.92 -22.31 25.07
N ARG A 322 9.64 -21.29 24.23
CA ARG A 322 8.78 -20.13 24.56
C ARG A 322 7.45 -20.23 23.82
N GLU A 323 6.36 -19.77 24.45
CA GLU A 323 5.08 -19.61 23.76
C GLU A 323 5.26 -18.65 22.57
N GLN A 324 4.90 -19.12 21.38
CA GLN A 324 5.03 -18.33 20.16
C GLN A 324 3.95 -17.23 20.16
N HIS A 325 4.37 -15.99 19.91
CA HIS A 325 3.46 -14.85 19.86
C HIS A 325 2.35 -15.09 18.81
N PRO A 326 1.06 -14.78 19.09
CA PRO A 326 -0.07 -15.16 18.23
C PRO A 326 -0.05 -14.52 16.83
N GLU A 327 0.71 -13.43 16.67
CA GLU A 327 0.89 -12.72 15.40
C GLU A 327 2.18 -13.12 14.66
N CYS A 328 2.85 -14.18 15.10
CA CYS A 328 3.99 -14.75 14.41
C CYS A 328 3.57 -15.74 13.33
N PHE A 329 4.17 -15.59 12.15
CA PHE A 329 3.99 -16.53 11.04
C PHE A 329 5.31 -16.72 10.27
N PRO A 330 6.38 -17.18 10.94
CA PRO A 330 7.72 -17.25 10.37
C PRO A 330 7.76 -18.09 9.09
N VAL A 331 8.67 -17.74 8.18
CA VAL A 331 8.96 -18.60 7.03
C VAL A 331 9.80 -19.78 7.52
N GLU A 332 9.30 -20.98 7.33
CA GLU A 332 10.05 -22.20 7.60
C GLU A 332 11.19 -22.37 6.59
N ILE A 333 12.38 -22.66 7.10
CA ILE A 333 13.57 -22.98 6.31
C ILE A 333 13.92 -24.44 6.57
N LEU A 334 13.93 -25.25 5.51
CA LEU A 334 14.20 -26.68 5.62
C LEU A 334 15.68 -26.96 5.93
N PRO A 335 16.01 -28.04 6.67
CA PRO A 335 17.39 -28.34 7.08
C PRO A 335 18.38 -28.55 5.91
N ASP A 336 17.88 -28.86 4.72
CA ASP A 336 18.64 -29.05 3.49
C ASP A 336 18.71 -27.80 2.59
N ASP A 337 18.22 -26.64 3.06
CA ASP A 337 18.34 -25.38 2.32
C ASP A 337 19.81 -25.07 1.97
N PRO A 338 20.15 -24.88 0.68
CA PRO A 338 21.54 -24.76 0.25
C PRO A 338 22.23 -23.48 0.74
N TYR A 339 21.48 -22.41 1.01
CA TYR A 339 22.02 -21.13 1.47
C TYR A 339 22.07 -21.09 2.99
N TYR A 340 20.92 -21.27 3.65
CA TYR A 340 20.74 -21.05 5.08
C TYR A 340 21.36 -22.13 5.98
N LYS A 341 21.53 -23.35 5.47
CA LYS A 341 22.25 -24.42 6.20
C LYS A 341 23.67 -24.02 6.59
N ARG A 342 24.33 -23.17 5.79
CA ARG A 342 25.69 -22.66 6.06
C ARG A 342 25.75 -21.75 7.30
N TYR A 343 24.61 -21.20 7.71
CA TYR A 343 24.46 -20.28 8.83
C TYR A 343 23.67 -20.88 10.00
N ASN A 344 23.28 -22.17 9.89
CA ASN A 344 22.45 -22.87 10.88
C ASN A 344 21.11 -22.15 11.17
N VAL A 345 20.50 -21.55 10.15
CA VAL A 345 19.22 -20.83 10.26
C VAL A 345 18.09 -21.73 9.76
N THR A 346 17.08 -21.93 10.62
CA THR A 346 15.89 -22.77 10.33
C THR A 346 14.58 -21.96 10.27
N CYS A 347 14.67 -20.65 10.48
CA CYS A 347 13.52 -19.75 10.55
C CYS A 347 13.86 -18.38 9.98
N MET A 348 12.96 -17.81 9.17
CA MET A 348 13.00 -16.41 8.77
C MET A 348 11.94 -15.62 9.53
N ASN A 349 12.33 -14.53 10.17
CA ASN A 349 11.42 -13.73 10.98
C ASN A 349 10.29 -13.15 10.10
N PHE A 350 9.05 -13.44 10.46
CA PHE A 350 7.88 -12.88 9.78
C PHE A 350 6.75 -12.64 10.79
N VAL A 351 6.36 -11.38 10.89
CA VAL A 351 5.24 -10.91 11.69
C VAL A 351 4.07 -10.60 10.77
N ARG A 352 2.87 -11.01 11.17
CA ARG A 352 1.64 -10.77 10.42
C ARG A 352 1.34 -9.26 10.30
N SER A 353 0.70 -8.90 9.20
CA SER A 353 0.27 -7.51 8.95
C SER A 353 -0.82 -7.13 9.94
N ALA A 354 -0.76 -5.93 10.50
CA ALA A 354 -1.70 -5.47 11.52
C ALA A 354 -3.15 -5.54 11.01
N PRO A 355 -4.09 -6.08 11.81
CA PRO A 355 -5.48 -6.22 11.40
C PRO A 355 -6.20 -4.86 11.41
N ALA A 356 -6.92 -4.53 10.35
CA ALA A 356 -7.72 -3.31 10.27
C ALA A 356 -9.10 -3.51 10.94
N PRO A 357 -9.61 -2.50 11.69
CA PRO A 357 -10.95 -2.54 12.24
C PRO A 357 -12.00 -2.29 11.15
N MET A 358 -13.02 -3.13 11.12
CA MET A 358 -14.19 -3.04 10.24
C MET A 358 -15.44 -2.58 10.99
N GLY A 359 -15.41 -2.55 12.33
CA GLY A 359 -16.56 -2.23 13.18
C GLY A 359 -17.63 -3.32 13.17
N ARG A 360 -17.31 -4.55 12.77
CA ARG A 360 -18.26 -5.66 12.65
C ARG A 360 -17.59 -7.02 12.66
N PHE A 361 -18.36 -8.07 12.97
CA PHE A 361 -17.89 -9.45 12.86
C PHE A 361 -17.58 -9.79 11.40
N GLY A 362 -16.50 -10.53 11.16
CA GLY A 362 -16.13 -10.92 9.81
C GLY A 362 -14.67 -11.35 9.67
N PRO A 363 -14.22 -11.59 8.43
CA PRO A 363 -12.85 -12.00 8.17
C PRO A 363 -11.86 -10.85 8.41
N ARG A 364 -10.61 -11.22 8.73
CA ARG A 364 -9.50 -10.29 8.96
C ARG A 364 -9.19 -9.47 7.71
N MET A 365 -9.08 -8.17 7.90
CA MET A 365 -8.63 -7.20 6.91
C MET A 365 -7.29 -6.61 7.32
N GLN A 366 -6.52 -6.08 6.36
CA GLN A 366 -5.26 -5.40 6.59
C GLN A 366 -5.40 -3.92 6.28
N LEU A 367 -4.62 -3.08 6.96
CA LEU A 367 -4.68 -1.62 6.86
C LEU A 367 -3.76 -1.12 5.73
N ASN A 368 -4.25 -0.17 4.95
CA ASN A 368 -3.38 0.72 4.18
C ASN A 368 -3.12 1.99 5.00
N GLN A 369 -1.87 2.26 5.32
CA GLN A 369 -1.47 3.49 6.02
C GLN A 369 -1.35 4.67 5.05
N ALA A 370 -1.11 4.42 3.76
CA ALA A 370 -1.02 5.46 2.72
C ALA A 370 -2.42 5.91 2.27
N THR A 371 -2.52 7.11 1.71
CA THR A 371 -3.67 7.49 0.87
C THR A 371 -3.66 6.61 -0.38
N ALA A 372 -4.81 6.40 -1.04
CA ALA A 372 -4.80 5.64 -2.30
C ALA A 372 -4.42 6.50 -3.52
N PHE A 373 -4.46 7.83 -3.38
CA PHE A 373 -4.30 8.76 -4.48
C PHE A 373 -2.83 8.97 -4.83
N ILE A 374 -2.55 9.23 -6.11
CA ILE A 374 -1.24 9.73 -6.54
C ILE A 374 -1.20 11.23 -6.23
N ASP A 375 -0.89 11.55 -4.97
CA ASP A 375 -0.97 12.89 -4.41
C ASP A 375 0.35 13.36 -3.76
N ALA A 376 1.42 12.60 -4.00
CA ALA A 376 2.76 12.85 -3.50
C ALA A 376 2.87 12.84 -1.97
N SER A 377 1.96 12.13 -1.27
CA SER A 377 2.12 11.79 0.14
C SER A 377 3.47 11.14 0.46
N VAL A 378 4.12 10.47 -0.50
CA VAL A 378 5.50 9.97 -0.36
C VAL A 378 6.53 11.08 -0.09
N VAL A 379 6.26 12.32 -0.53
CA VAL A 379 7.06 13.53 -0.27
C VAL A 379 6.54 14.30 0.94
N TYR A 380 5.22 14.45 1.05
CA TYR A 380 4.59 15.36 2.02
C TYR A 380 4.15 14.70 3.33
N GLY A 381 3.92 13.39 3.32
CA GLY A 381 3.27 12.65 4.39
C GLY A 381 1.75 12.63 4.26
N ASN A 382 1.16 11.60 4.85
CA ASN A 382 -0.29 11.33 4.86
C ASN A 382 -1.00 11.83 6.13
N LEU A 383 -0.28 12.49 7.04
CA LEU A 383 -0.82 13.16 8.24
C LEU A 383 -0.42 14.64 8.22
N GLU A 384 -1.30 15.51 8.69
CA GLU A 384 -1.02 16.95 8.79
C GLU A 384 0.20 17.25 9.70
N GLN A 385 0.35 16.49 10.79
CA GLN A 385 1.51 16.60 11.67
C GLN A 385 2.84 16.37 10.91
N ARG A 386 2.88 15.36 10.04
CA ARG A 386 4.08 15.07 9.24
C ARG A 386 4.33 16.15 8.19
N GLN A 387 3.28 16.63 7.53
CA GLN A 387 3.39 17.76 6.60
C GLN A 387 3.98 19.00 7.28
N ASN A 388 3.49 19.36 8.47
CA ASN A 388 3.98 20.50 9.23
C ASN A 388 5.45 20.33 9.68
N GLN A 389 5.86 19.12 10.07
CA GLN A 389 7.26 18.83 10.43
C GLN A 389 8.25 18.96 9.25
N LEU A 390 7.77 18.73 8.03
CA LEU A 390 8.58 18.78 6.81
C LEU A 390 8.61 20.17 6.17
N ARG A 391 7.76 21.11 6.61
CA ARG A 391 7.69 22.48 6.09
C ARG A 391 8.70 23.40 6.77
N SER A 392 9.18 24.40 6.03
CA SER A 392 9.94 25.51 6.59
C SER A 392 9.04 26.63 7.13
N PHE A 393 7.80 26.71 6.63
CA PHE A 393 6.87 27.83 6.82
C PHE A 393 7.43 29.18 6.32
N ILE A 394 8.34 29.11 5.35
CA ILE A 394 8.92 30.27 4.67
C ILE A 394 8.71 30.08 3.16
N ASN A 395 7.95 30.99 2.55
CA ASN A 395 7.66 31.03 1.11
C ASN A 395 7.14 29.71 0.53
N GLY A 396 6.38 28.96 1.33
CA GLY A 396 5.74 27.71 0.97
C GLY A 396 6.71 26.54 0.77
N THR A 397 7.96 26.64 1.24
CA THR A 397 9.00 25.62 1.00
C THR A 397 8.99 24.48 2.03
N LEU A 398 9.54 23.33 1.62
CA LEU A 398 9.95 22.25 2.53
C LEU A 398 11.28 22.59 3.19
N ARG A 399 11.46 22.12 4.42
CA ARG A 399 12.73 22.12 5.13
C ARG A 399 13.72 21.26 4.36
N MET A 400 14.94 21.77 4.21
CA MET A 400 16.08 21.06 3.63
C MET A 400 17.27 21.18 4.57
N PHE A 401 18.20 20.23 4.48
CA PHE A 401 19.52 20.35 5.10
C PHE A 401 20.47 21.01 4.10
N LEU A 402 21.08 22.14 4.48
CA LEU A 402 22.09 22.79 3.65
C LEU A 402 23.47 22.27 4.06
N THR A 403 24.22 21.72 3.11
CA THR A 403 25.62 21.32 3.31
C THR A 403 26.53 22.55 3.26
N ASP A 404 27.76 22.42 3.77
CA ASP A 404 28.76 23.50 3.78
C ASP A 404 29.12 24.00 2.37
N ASP A 405 28.98 23.15 1.35
CA ASP A 405 29.17 23.47 -0.06
C ASP A 405 27.90 23.98 -0.77
N GLY A 406 26.83 24.27 -0.02
CA GLY A 406 25.62 24.93 -0.50
C GLY A 406 24.58 24.03 -1.18
N ARG A 407 24.74 22.71 -1.13
CA ARG A 407 23.77 21.76 -1.69
C ARG A 407 22.60 21.55 -0.72
N GLU A 408 21.41 21.35 -1.28
CA GLU A 408 20.22 20.96 -0.51
C GLU A 408 20.12 19.44 -0.44
N LEU A 409 20.11 18.88 0.77
CA LEU A 409 19.73 17.49 1.04
C LEU A 409 18.39 17.44 1.77
N LEU A 410 17.79 16.25 1.85
CA LEU A 410 16.61 16.05 2.70
C LEU A 410 16.96 16.38 4.16
N PRO A 411 15.96 16.72 4.99
CA PRO A 411 16.20 16.89 6.41
C PRO A 411 16.83 15.65 7.04
N ILE A 412 17.72 15.85 8.02
CA ILE A 412 18.37 14.74 8.72
C ILE A 412 17.40 14.05 9.67
N SER A 413 17.49 12.72 9.76
CA SER A 413 16.90 11.95 10.85
C SER A 413 17.96 11.62 11.89
N ALA A 414 17.74 12.07 13.12
CA ALA A 414 18.58 11.73 14.27
C ALA A 414 18.13 10.42 14.97
N ASN A 415 17.10 9.73 14.47
CA ASN A 415 16.61 8.50 15.09
C ASN A 415 17.63 7.35 14.90
N PRO A 416 18.25 6.83 15.97
CA PRO A 416 19.21 5.73 15.86
C PRO A 416 18.57 4.42 15.38
N ALA A 417 17.24 4.30 15.46
CA ALA A 417 16.48 3.11 15.10
C ALA A 417 15.89 3.14 13.67
N ASP A 418 16.32 4.07 12.80
CA ASP A 418 15.82 4.14 11.41
C ASP A 418 16.39 3.07 10.46
N GLY A 419 17.20 2.15 10.98
CA GLY A 419 17.74 1.00 10.22
C GLY A 419 18.95 1.32 9.35
N CYS A 420 19.22 2.60 9.07
CA CYS A 420 20.40 3.06 8.34
C CYS A 420 21.39 3.86 9.19
N ASN A 421 20.98 4.48 10.32
CA ASN A 421 21.87 5.35 11.11
C ASN A 421 22.97 4.50 11.76
N ARG A 422 24.23 4.91 11.59
CA ARG A 422 25.41 4.20 12.10
C ARG A 422 26.25 5.15 12.93
N VAL A 423 26.72 4.71 14.10
CA VAL A 423 27.56 5.52 15.01
C VAL A 423 28.76 6.13 14.27
N GLN A 424 29.41 5.37 13.39
CA GLN A 424 30.54 5.85 12.60
C GLN A 424 30.16 6.99 11.65
N MET A 425 29.01 6.89 10.97
CA MET A 425 28.55 7.90 10.02
C MET A 425 28.06 9.16 10.73
N THR A 426 27.34 9.00 11.84
CA THR A 426 26.89 10.10 12.68
C THR A 426 28.07 10.92 13.24
N ARG A 427 29.18 10.26 13.61
CA ARG A 427 30.42 10.97 14.02
C ARG A 427 31.05 11.79 12.89
N LEU A 428 30.76 11.46 11.64
CA LEU A 428 31.17 12.23 10.45
C LEU A 428 30.12 13.28 10.04
N GLY A 429 29.09 13.52 10.85
CA GLY A 429 27.99 14.43 10.53
C GLY A 429 27.05 13.91 9.44
N LYS A 430 27.12 12.63 9.08
CA LYS A 430 26.29 12.00 8.05
C LYS A 430 25.17 11.19 8.68
N TYR A 431 23.93 11.47 8.27
CA TYR A 431 22.71 10.90 8.82
C TYR A 431 21.84 10.27 7.74
N CYS A 432 20.87 9.47 8.19
CA CYS A 432 19.69 9.15 7.39
C CYS A 432 18.80 10.39 7.18
N PHE A 433 17.80 10.26 6.32
CA PHE A 433 16.94 11.36 5.91
C PHE A 433 15.50 11.21 6.39
N GLU A 434 14.81 12.33 6.63
CA GLU A 434 13.38 12.40 6.87
C GLU A 434 12.65 12.76 5.56
N SER A 435 11.50 12.14 5.32
CA SER A 435 10.62 12.44 4.17
C SER A 435 9.16 12.17 4.51
N GLY A 436 8.25 12.33 3.54
CA GLY A 436 6.82 12.04 3.72
C GLY A 436 6.54 10.58 4.09
N ASP A 437 7.35 9.67 3.57
CA ASP A 437 7.28 8.22 3.83
C ASP A 437 8.49 7.73 4.65
N ASP A 438 8.24 6.86 5.63
CA ASP A 438 9.26 6.35 6.56
C ASP A 438 10.24 5.37 5.88
N ARG A 439 9.91 4.84 4.69
CA ARG A 439 10.74 3.90 3.93
C ARG A 439 11.71 4.63 2.99
N ALA A 440 11.78 5.96 3.01
CA ALA A 440 12.62 6.75 2.12
C ALA A 440 14.11 6.36 2.11
N ASN A 441 14.62 5.76 3.19
CA ASN A 441 16.01 5.30 3.32
C ASN A 441 16.21 3.81 3.00
N GLU A 442 15.19 3.09 2.55
CA GLU A 442 15.27 1.64 2.30
C GLU A 442 16.38 1.30 1.30
N ASN A 443 16.55 2.12 0.26
CA ASN A 443 17.68 2.02 -0.67
C ASN A 443 18.09 3.39 -1.22
N LEU A 444 19.37 3.49 -1.61
CA LEU A 444 19.98 4.72 -2.13
C LEU A 444 19.20 5.37 -3.30
N LEU A 445 18.75 4.57 -4.26
CA LEU A 445 18.10 5.09 -5.47
C LEU A 445 16.71 5.66 -5.14
N LEU A 446 15.96 4.99 -4.26
CA LEU A 446 14.71 5.52 -3.71
C LEU A 446 14.94 6.83 -2.96
N THR A 447 15.93 6.89 -2.06
CA THR A 447 16.27 8.13 -1.33
C THR A 447 16.58 9.29 -2.29
N SER A 448 17.27 9.01 -3.40
CA SER A 448 17.56 10.02 -4.42
C SER A 448 16.29 10.57 -5.09
N MET A 449 15.25 9.74 -5.27
CA MET A 449 13.95 10.19 -5.76
C MET A 449 13.22 11.08 -4.75
N HIS A 450 13.21 10.71 -3.46
CA HIS A 450 12.65 11.58 -2.41
C HIS A 450 13.32 12.96 -2.41
N LEU A 451 14.67 12.99 -2.48
CA LEU A 451 15.43 14.24 -2.55
C LEU A 451 15.08 15.05 -3.80
N LEU A 452 15.02 14.40 -4.97
CA LEU A 452 14.72 15.04 -6.24
C LEU A 452 13.35 15.76 -6.21
N TRP A 453 12.32 15.08 -5.69
CA TRP A 453 10.97 15.64 -5.63
C TRP A 453 10.80 16.71 -4.54
N ALA A 454 11.53 16.62 -3.42
CA ALA A 454 11.56 17.67 -2.41
C ALA A 454 12.21 18.96 -2.95
N ARG A 455 13.35 18.84 -3.66
CA ARG A 455 13.98 19.96 -4.38
C ARG A 455 13.04 20.56 -5.42
N HIS A 456 12.33 19.71 -6.15
CA HIS A 456 11.37 20.15 -7.17
C HIS A 456 10.22 20.97 -6.57
N HIS A 457 9.69 20.56 -5.42
CA HIS A 457 8.71 21.37 -4.69
C HIS A 457 9.28 22.76 -4.33
N ASN A 458 10.50 22.82 -3.77
CA ASN A 458 11.12 24.11 -3.40
C ASN A 458 11.42 24.99 -4.61
N ASN A 459 11.75 24.40 -5.77
CA ASN A 459 11.90 25.12 -7.02
C ASN A 459 10.57 25.77 -7.44
N LEU A 460 9.49 24.98 -7.46
CA LEU A 460 8.14 25.47 -7.77
C LEU A 460 7.68 26.56 -6.79
N ALA A 461 7.86 26.35 -5.49
CA ALA A 461 7.44 27.29 -4.46
C ALA A 461 8.12 28.67 -4.63
N ARG A 462 9.43 28.68 -4.86
CA ARG A 462 10.20 29.91 -5.13
C ARG A 462 9.68 30.64 -6.37
N SER A 463 9.50 29.93 -7.48
CA SER A 463 9.02 30.57 -8.72
C SER A 463 7.54 30.99 -8.66
N LEU A 464 6.69 30.27 -7.93
CA LEU A 464 5.30 30.69 -7.67
C LEU A 464 5.26 31.97 -6.83
N HIS A 465 6.14 32.09 -5.83
CA HIS A 465 6.28 33.32 -5.03
C HIS A 465 6.73 34.51 -5.89
N GLU A 466 7.66 34.30 -6.83
CA GLU A 466 8.10 35.36 -7.77
C GLU A 466 6.95 35.83 -8.68
N VAL A 467 6.12 34.91 -9.19
CA VAL A 467 5.00 35.22 -10.08
C VAL A 467 3.78 35.78 -9.33
N ASN A 468 3.62 35.41 -8.05
CA ASN A 468 2.55 35.88 -7.17
C ASN A 468 3.12 36.34 -5.82
N PRO A 469 3.78 37.51 -5.73
CA PRO A 469 4.39 38.00 -4.48
C PRO A 469 3.38 38.27 -3.36
N HIS A 470 2.08 38.34 -3.68
CA HIS A 470 0.99 38.55 -2.74
C HIS A 470 0.47 37.26 -2.09
N TRP A 471 0.89 36.08 -2.56
CA TRP A 471 0.50 34.82 -1.94
C TRP A 471 1.26 34.59 -0.62
N ASP A 472 0.54 34.09 0.38
CA ASP A 472 1.13 33.66 1.64
C ASP A 472 1.81 32.28 1.52
N ASP A 473 2.50 31.89 2.59
CA ASP A 473 3.21 30.61 2.68
C ASP A 473 2.30 29.41 2.37
N GLU A 474 1.10 29.39 2.97
CA GLU A 474 0.15 28.29 2.83
C GLU A 474 -0.32 28.14 1.40
N ARG A 475 -0.69 29.24 0.74
CA ARG A 475 -1.11 29.23 -0.65
C ARG A 475 -0.01 28.73 -1.58
N ILE A 476 1.23 29.19 -1.39
CA ILE A 476 2.38 28.75 -2.21
C ILE A 476 2.64 27.25 -1.99
N TYR A 477 2.65 26.79 -0.73
CA TYR A 477 2.84 25.38 -0.39
C TYR A 477 1.79 24.49 -1.06
N GLN A 478 0.51 24.85 -0.95
CA GLN A 478 -0.58 24.04 -1.50
C GLN A 478 -0.60 24.03 -3.03
N GLU A 479 -0.29 25.14 -3.70
CA GLU A 479 -0.17 25.16 -5.16
C GLU A 479 1.03 24.35 -5.64
N ALA A 480 2.20 24.48 -5.00
CA ALA A 480 3.36 23.67 -5.33
C ALA A 480 3.08 22.17 -5.12
N ARG A 481 2.48 21.78 -3.99
CA ARG A 481 2.04 20.41 -3.70
C ARG A 481 1.06 19.88 -4.75
N LYS A 482 0.08 20.70 -5.15
CA LYS A 482 -0.91 20.33 -6.17
C LYS A 482 -0.26 20.10 -7.53
N ILE A 483 0.70 20.95 -7.93
CA ILE A 483 1.47 20.78 -9.18
C ILE A 483 2.31 19.50 -9.11
N VAL A 484 3.01 19.24 -8.01
CA VAL A 484 3.83 18.02 -7.85
C VAL A 484 2.98 16.76 -7.96
N GLY A 485 1.83 16.69 -7.28
CA GLY A 485 0.90 15.57 -7.41
C GLY A 485 0.41 15.37 -8.85
N ALA A 486 0.05 16.46 -9.53
CA ALA A 486 -0.35 16.42 -10.94
C ALA A 486 0.76 15.92 -11.88
N GLN A 487 2.00 16.36 -11.65
CA GLN A 487 3.17 15.94 -12.42
C GLN A 487 3.50 14.47 -12.20
N MET A 488 3.41 13.99 -10.96
CA MET A 488 3.62 12.59 -10.62
C MET A 488 2.55 11.69 -11.24
N ALA A 489 1.28 12.09 -11.16
CA ALA A 489 0.18 11.42 -11.86
C ALA A 489 0.40 11.43 -13.39
N HIS A 490 0.77 12.57 -13.97
CA HIS A 490 1.03 12.66 -15.41
C HIS A 490 2.13 11.71 -15.86
N ILE A 491 3.30 11.70 -15.20
CA ILE A 491 4.39 10.76 -15.52
C ILE A 491 3.92 9.30 -15.35
N THR A 492 3.15 9.01 -14.30
CA THR A 492 2.64 7.65 -14.05
C THR A 492 1.80 7.14 -15.23
N TYR A 493 0.84 7.93 -15.70
CA TYR A 493 -0.07 7.50 -16.77
C TYR A 493 0.51 7.68 -18.19
N ASN A 494 1.45 8.60 -18.39
CA ASN A 494 2.04 8.91 -19.69
C ASN A 494 3.30 8.09 -20.01
N GLU A 495 4.14 7.79 -19.02
CA GLU A 495 5.42 7.11 -19.20
C GLU A 495 5.44 5.71 -18.56
N PHE A 496 4.96 5.57 -17.33
CA PHE A 496 5.10 4.34 -16.56
C PHE A 496 4.09 3.25 -16.97
N LEU A 497 2.78 3.53 -16.92
CA LEU A 497 1.74 2.54 -17.27
C LEU A 497 1.84 2.00 -18.71
N PRO A 498 2.24 2.80 -19.73
CA PRO A 498 2.45 2.29 -21.08
C PRO A 498 3.57 1.26 -21.20
N VAL A 499 4.62 1.34 -20.36
CA VAL A 499 5.67 0.31 -20.28
C VAL A 499 5.10 -0.97 -19.67
N LEU A 500 4.32 -0.83 -18.59
CA LEU A 500 3.75 -1.97 -17.87
C LEU A 500 2.74 -2.77 -18.71
N LEU A 501 1.73 -2.06 -19.24
CA LEU A 501 0.55 -2.64 -19.88
C LEU A 501 0.66 -2.73 -21.40
N GLY A 502 1.64 -2.05 -21.98
CA GLY A 502 1.71 -1.78 -23.42
C GLY A 502 0.77 -0.66 -23.84
N ARG A 503 1.26 0.23 -24.72
CA ARG A 503 0.52 1.43 -25.17
C ARG A 503 -0.89 1.17 -25.68
N ASN A 504 -1.12 0.04 -26.36
CA ASN A 504 -2.43 -0.30 -26.92
C ASN A 504 -3.46 -0.58 -25.82
N LEU A 505 -3.11 -1.38 -24.82
CA LEU A 505 -4.00 -1.68 -23.71
C LEU A 505 -4.20 -0.44 -22.83
N THR A 506 -3.14 0.33 -22.55
CA THR A 506 -3.26 1.59 -21.77
C THR A 506 -4.23 2.57 -22.44
N ARG A 507 -4.19 2.69 -23.78
CA ARG A 507 -5.14 3.50 -24.54
C ARG A 507 -6.56 2.93 -24.49
N ALA A 508 -6.72 1.62 -24.74
CA ALA A 508 -8.03 0.97 -24.74
C ALA A 508 -8.73 1.07 -23.37
N LYS A 509 -7.96 1.07 -22.28
CA LYS A 509 -8.44 1.27 -20.91
C LYS A 509 -8.74 2.73 -20.54
N GLY A 510 -8.50 3.69 -21.44
CA GLY A 510 -8.68 5.13 -21.15
C GLY A 510 -7.69 5.68 -20.12
N LEU A 511 -6.53 5.03 -19.95
CA LEU A 511 -5.53 5.42 -18.95
C LEU A 511 -4.57 6.50 -19.46
N LEU A 512 -4.36 6.62 -20.77
CA LEU A 512 -3.51 7.69 -21.30
C LEU A 512 -4.10 9.09 -20.98
N PRO A 513 -3.27 10.10 -20.71
CA PRO A 513 -3.72 11.49 -20.59
C PRO A 513 -4.43 12.00 -21.83
N SER A 514 -5.40 12.89 -21.65
CA SER A 514 -6.21 13.51 -22.71
C SER A 514 -5.52 14.77 -23.26
N SER A 515 -4.21 14.69 -23.53
CA SER A 515 -3.38 15.84 -23.93
C SER A 515 -3.83 16.50 -25.24
N HIS A 516 -4.48 15.73 -26.13
CA HIS A 516 -4.94 16.18 -27.44
C HIS A 516 -6.38 16.69 -27.46
N ASN A 517 -7.14 16.51 -26.39
CA ASN A 517 -8.55 16.91 -26.33
C ASN A 517 -8.93 17.41 -24.92
N LEU A 518 -8.71 18.71 -24.69
CA LEU A 518 -9.03 19.36 -23.42
C LEU A 518 -10.55 19.45 -23.15
N GLU A 519 -11.39 19.27 -24.17
CA GLU A 519 -12.86 19.36 -24.09
C GLU A 519 -13.53 18.02 -23.75
N GLU A 520 -12.77 16.95 -23.50
CA GLU A 520 -13.36 15.69 -23.06
C GLU A 520 -14.15 15.86 -21.76
N PRO A 521 -15.26 15.09 -21.59
CA PRO A 521 -16.01 15.07 -20.34
C PRO A 521 -15.12 14.75 -19.14
N ASP A 522 -15.52 15.25 -17.97
CA ASP A 522 -14.83 14.93 -16.74
C ASP A 522 -14.93 13.43 -16.43
N SER A 523 -13.79 12.79 -16.14
CA SER A 523 -13.71 11.35 -15.92
C SER A 523 -14.08 10.92 -14.50
N TYR A 524 -14.17 11.84 -13.55
CA TYR A 524 -14.43 11.47 -12.15
C TYR A 524 -15.84 10.93 -11.94
N ASP A 525 -15.93 9.79 -11.28
CA ASP A 525 -17.16 9.14 -10.88
C ASP A 525 -17.16 8.94 -9.34
N PRO A 526 -18.06 9.61 -8.59
CA PRO A 526 -18.12 9.49 -7.14
C PRO A 526 -18.51 8.10 -6.63
N GLN A 527 -19.02 7.21 -7.49
CA GLN A 527 -19.36 5.82 -7.16
C GLN A 527 -18.17 4.86 -7.25
N VAL A 528 -17.08 5.27 -7.91
CA VAL A 528 -15.89 4.43 -8.03
C VAL A 528 -15.08 4.50 -6.73
N ASP A 529 -14.85 3.34 -6.11
CA ASP A 529 -13.94 3.22 -4.97
C ASP A 529 -12.48 3.20 -5.44
N PRO A 530 -11.68 4.26 -5.14
CA PRO A 530 -10.27 4.33 -5.49
C PRO A 530 -9.38 3.51 -4.55
N SER A 531 -9.91 2.97 -3.44
CA SER A 531 -9.12 2.27 -2.43
C SER A 531 -8.31 1.13 -3.04
N ILE A 532 -7.06 1.00 -2.57
CA ILE A 532 -6.13 -0.02 -3.07
C ILE A 532 -6.66 -1.42 -2.76
N ALA A 533 -6.68 -2.29 -3.77
CA ALA A 533 -7.01 -3.69 -3.61
C ALA A 533 -5.91 -4.43 -2.82
N ASN A 534 -6.32 -5.32 -1.92
CA ASN A 534 -5.39 -6.10 -1.11
C ASN A 534 -4.47 -6.98 -1.98
N CYS A 535 -5.00 -7.59 -3.04
CA CYS A 535 -4.21 -8.36 -4.00
C CYS A 535 -3.24 -7.50 -4.82
N PHE A 536 -3.55 -6.21 -5.04
CA PHE A 536 -2.61 -5.28 -5.67
C PHE A 536 -1.38 -5.08 -4.77
N ALA A 537 -1.59 -4.71 -3.51
CA ALA A 537 -0.52 -4.43 -2.55
C ALA A 537 0.26 -5.69 -2.08
N ALA A 538 -0.42 -6.82 -1.92
CA ALA A 538 0.18 -8.05 -1.39
C ALA A 538 0.75 -8.98 -2.47
N ALA A 539 0.39 -8.81 -3.74
CA ALA A 539 0.83 -9.69 -4.82
C ALA A 539 1.14 -8.94 -6.13
N ALA A 540 0.14 -8.33 -6.80
CA ALA A 540 0.28 -7.89 -8.19
C ALA A 540 1.39 -6.83 -8.38
N PHE A 541 1.40 -5.79 -7.54
CA PHE A 541 2.35 -4.68 -7.69
C PHE A 541 3.75 -5.00 -7.17
N ARG A 542 3.92 -6.16 -6.52
CA ARG A 542 5.22 -6.71 -6.12
C ARG A 542 6.00 -7.34 -7.28
N PHE A 543 5.46 -7.30 -8.51
CA PHE A 543 6.18 -7.69 -9.72
C PHE A 543 7.52 -6.94 -9.83
N ALA A 544 7.60 -5.70 -9.35
CA ALA A 544 8.78 -4.86 -9.48
C ALA A 544 10.04 -5.51 -8.86
N HIS A 545 9.88 -6.41 -7.88
CA HIS A 545 11.00 -7.18 -7.32
C HIS A 545 11.68 -8.11 -8.32
N THR A 546 10.98 -8.52 -9.40
CA THR A 546 11.56 -9.29 -10.51
C THR A 546 12.53 -8.45 -11.35
N LEU A 547 12.35 -7.13 -11.38
CA LEU A 547 13.15 -6.20 -12.19
C LEU A 547 14.54 -5.94 -11.60
N LEU A 548 14.80 -6.31 -10.34
CA LEU A 548 15.99 -5.89 -9.60
C LEU A 548 17.23 -6.73 -9.97
N PRO A 549 18.23 -6.14 -10.66
CA PRO A 549 19.44 -6.84 -11.02
C PRO A 549 20.32 -7.10 -9.79
N GLY A 550 21.24 -8.05 -9.92
CA GLY A 550 22.23 -8.32 -8.86
C GLY A 550 23.34 -7.27 -8.78
N LEU A 551 23.66 -6.60 -9.89
CA LEU A 551 24.75 -5.62 -10.00
C LEU A 551 24.25 -4.34 -10.68
N PHE A 552 24.60 -3.20 -10.10
CA PHE A 552 24.26 -1.87 -10.56
C PHE A 552 25.50 -1.19 -11.13
N ASN A 553 25.39 -0.59 -12.32
CA ASN A 553 26.48 0.14 -12.95
C ASN A 553 26.62 1.53 -12.29
N VAL A 554 27.66 1.70 -11.48
CA VAL A 554 27.94 2.93 -10.72
C VAL A 554 29.11 3.73 -11.30
N SER A 555 29.54 3.41 -12.53
CA SER A 555 30.64 4.10 -13.20
C SER A 555 30.44 5.62 -13.25
N ARG A 556 31.48 6.38 -12.89
CA ARG A 556 31.44 7.84 -12.78
C ARG A 556 31.48 8.54 -14.14
N ASP A 557 32.26 8.02 -15.07
CA ASP A 557 32.63 8.65 -16.34
C ASP A 557 32.65 7.66 -17.53
N ASN A 558 32.11 6.45 -17.35
CA ASN A 558 32.19 5.33 -18.30
C ASN A 558 33.63 4.91 -18.69
N SER A 559 34.68 5.46 -18.06
CA SER A 559 36.07 5.13 -18.37
C SER A 559 36.54 3.88 -17.63
N THR A 560 36.00 3.64 -16.43
CA THR A 560 36.21 2.42 -15.65
C THR A 560 34.88 1.74 -15.33
N PRO A 561 34.66 0.48 -15.75
CA PRO A 561 33.50 -0.30 -15.30
C PRO A 561 33.55 -0.48 -13.77
N GLU A 562 32.60 0.13 -13.07
CA GLU A 562 32.41 -0.02 -11.63
C GLU A 562 31.00 -0.52 -11.37
N ALA A 563 30.86 -1.55 -10.54
CA ALA A 563 29.57 -2.16 -10.22
C ALA A 563 29.38 -2.31 -8.70
N MET A 564 28.14 -2.15 -8.25
CA MET A 564 27.75 -2.33 -6.85
C MET A 564 26.66 -3.38 -6.73
N GLU A 565 26.79 -4.26 -5.73
CA GLU A 565 25.75 -5.24 -5.37
C GLU A 565 24.56 -4.56 -4.71
N LEU A 566 23.34 -5.02 -4.98
CA LEU A 566 22.10 -4.43 -4.45
C LEU A 566 22.13 -4.28 -2.93
N HIS A 567 22.48 -5.33 -2.19
CA HIS A 567 22.42 -5.31 -0.72
C HIS A 567 23.29 -4.20 -0.10
N LYS A 568 24.36 -3.76 -0.79
CA LYS A 568 25.23 -2.67 -0.33
C LYS A 568 24.59 -1.28 -0.48
N MET A 569 23.55 -1.16 -1.30
CA MET A 569 22.78 0.06 -1.51
C MET A 569 21.57 0.18 -0.56
N LEU A 570 21.19 -0.91 0.13
CA LEU A 570 20.05 -0.95 1.05
C LEU A 570 20.43 -0.30 2.39
N PHE A 571 19.55 0.54 2.93
CA PHE A 571 19.77 1.29 4.17
C PHE A 571 21.14 2.01 4.22
N ASN A 572 21.57 2.51 3.06
CA ASN A 572 22.86 3.16 2.87
C ASN A 572 22.75 4.41 1.98
N PRO A 573 22.15 5.50 2.49
CA PRO A 573 21.98 6.73 1.73
C PRO A 573 23.24 7.62 1.73
N PHE A 574 24.33 7.17 2.36
CA PHE A 574 25.46 8.03 2.75
C PHE A 574 26.28 8.59 1.59
N SER A 575 26.18 7.99 0.39
CA SER A 575 26.82 8.51 -0.81
C SER A 575 26.19 9.82 -1.29
N LEU A 576 24.93 10.11 -0.94
CA LEU A 576 24.26 11.38 -1.27
C LEU A 576 24.91 12.59 -0.59
N TRP A 577 25.64 12.37 0.51
CA TRP A 577 26.37 13.42 1.22
C TRP A 577 27.60 13.90 0.44
N ASN A 578 28.12 13.09 -0.49
CA ASN A 578 29.29 13.47 -1.29
C ASN A 578 28.87 14.39 -2.44
N GLU A 579 29.80 15.21 -2.92
CA GLU A 579 29.60 16.01 -4.15
C GLU A 579 29.17 15.09 -5.31
N HIS A 580 28.18 15.54 -6.10
CA HIS A 580 27.53 14.79 -7.19
C HIS A 580 26.84 13.48 -6.77
N GLY A 581 26.66 13.20 -5.47
CA GLY A 581 26.09 11.95 -4.98
C GLY A 581 24.72 11.61 -5.58
N ILE A 582 23.84 12.61 -5.70
CA ILE A 582 22.53 12.44 -6.35
C ILE A 582 22.65 12.15 -7.85
N ASP A 583 23.56 12.82 -8.55
CA ASP A 583 23.77 12.62 -9.99
C ASP A 583 24.24 11.19 -10.28
N HIS A 584 25.18 10.69 -9.47
CA HIS A 584 25.65 9.31 -9.57
C HIS A 584 24.52 8.30 -9.33
N ALA A 585 23.66 8.53 -8.33
CA ALA A 585 22.51 7.67 -8.08
C ALA A 585 21.52 7.67 -9.26
N LEU A 586 21.14 8.84 -9.76
CA LEU A 586 20.19 8.98 -10.87
C LEU A 586 20.75 8.38 -12.17
N LYS A 587 22.04 8.60 -12.47
CA LYS A 587 22.73 7.97 -13.62
C LYS A 587 22.82 6.45 -13.46
N THR A 588 23.06 5.94 -12.26
CA THR A 588 23.07 4.50 -11.97
C THR A 588 21.72 3.88 -12.33
N ALA A 589 20.62 4.50 -11.86
CA ALA A 589 19.26 4.06 -12.17
C ALA A 589 18.95 4.15 -13.67
N ALA A 590 19.33 5.23 -14.34
CA ALA A 590 19.04 5.47 -15.75
C ALA A 590 19.94 4.66 -16.73
N ASN A 591 21.06 4.08 -16.29
CA ASN A 591 21.99 3.36 -17.15
C ASN A 591 22.06 1.85 -16.88
N THR A 592 21.64 1.39 -15.70
CA THR A 592 21.61 -0.03 -15.37
C THR A 592 20.37 -0.67 -16.00
N PRO A 593 20.47 -1.76 -16.77
CA PRO A 593 19.30 -2.49 -17.24
C PRO A 593 18.59 -3.23 -16.11
N VAL A 594 17.27 -3.37 -16.21
CA VAL A 594 16.49 -4.23 -15.31
C VAL A 594 16.59 -5.70 -15.71
N MET A 595 16.19 -6.58 -14.80
CA MET A 595 15.78 -7.95 -15.13
C MET A 595 14.37 -7.97 -15.75
N ARG A 596 13.94 -9.13 -16.26
CA ARG A 596 12.61 -9.30 -16.87
C ARG A 596 11.52 -9.50 -15.82
N VAL A 597 10.27 -9.18 -16.18
CA VAL A 597 9.10 -9.64 -15.42
C VAL A 597 8.83 -11.09 -15.78
N ASP A 598 9.43 -11.99 -15.02
CA ASP A 598 9.22 -13.43 -15.12
C ASP A 598 9.40 -14.09 -13.74
N ARG A 599 9.45 -15.43 -13.71
CA ARG A 599 9.58 -16.16 -12.45
C ARG A 599 10.96 -16.05 -11.81
N PHE A 600 11.99 -15.51 -12.46
CA PHE A 600 13.37 -15.52 -11.98
C PHE A 600 13.74 -14.25 -11.19
N PHE A 601 14.70 -14.38 -10.28
CA PHE A 601 15.13 -13.28 -9.40
C PHE A 601 16.65 -13.29 -9.20
N SER A 602 17.25 -12.15 -8.89
CA SER A 602 18.67 -12.13 -8.49
C SER A 602 18.87 -12.77 -7.11
N LEU A 603 20.08 -13.30 -6.86
CA LEU A 603 20.46 -13.81 -5.53
C LEU A 603 20.48 -12.71 -4.46
N GLU A 604 20.67 -11.46 -4.89
CA GLU A 604 20.61 -10.31 -4.01
C GLU A 604 19.22 -10.12 -3.37
N VAL A 605 18.16 -10.53 -4.08
CA VAL A 605 16.77 -10.45 -3.61
C VAL A 605 16.36 -11.72 -2.84
N THR A 606 16.85 -12.89 -3.24
CA THR A 606 16.42 -14.19 -2.70
C THR A 606 17.31 -14.75 -1.58
N GLN A 607 18.47 -14.14 -1.33
CA GLN A 607 19.43 -14.61 -0.32
C GLN A 607 20.09 -13.49 0.48
N LYS A 608 20.35 -12.33 -0.14
CA LYS A 608 21.11 -11.23 0.49
C LYS A 608 20.27 -10.01 0.86
N LEU A 609 18.94 -10.12 0.93
CA LEU A 609 18.09 -8.97 1.27
C LEU A 609 18.47 -8.45 2.66
N PHE A 610 18.84 -7.17 2.72
CA PHE A 610 19.30 -6.47 3.93
C PHE A 610 20.51 -7.09 4.64
N GLU A 611 21.28 -7.93 3.94
CA GLU A 611 22.55 -8.47 4.45
C GLU A 611 23.45 -7.32 4.93
N GLY A 612 23.96 -7.46 6.15
CA GLY A 612 24.80 -6.45 6.78
C GLY A 612 26.22 -6.41 6.25
N ASN A 613 26.93 -5.34 6.59
CA ASN A 613 28.37 -5.28 6.36
C ASN A 613 29.11 -6.11 7.43
N ARG A 614 30.42 -6.32 7.26
CA ARG A 614 31.26 -7.01 8.25
C ARG A 614 31.23 -6.38 9.65
N ASP A 615 30.86 -5.10 9.74
CA ASP A 615 30.78 -4.33 10.98
C ASP A 615 29.40 -4.46 11.67
N ASP A 616 28.40 -5.06 11.01
CA ASP A 616 27.07 -5.29 11.59
C ASP A 616 27.05 -6.55 12.49
N PRO A 617 26.25 -6.59 13.56
CA PRO A 617 26.10 -7.78 14.40
C PRO A 617 25.52 -8.98 13.63
N VAL A 618 25.86 -10.20 14.08
CA VAL A 618 25.39 -11.49 13.56
C VAL A 618 23.85 -11.55 13.57
N PRO A 619 23.16 -12.14 12.55
CA PRO A 619 23.70 -12.96 11.46
C PRO A 619 24.12 -12.20 10.20
N LEU A 620 25.22 -12.69 9.60
CA LEU A 620 25.80 -12.21 8.34
C LEU A 620 25.06 -12.74 7.08
N CYS A 621 23.84 -13.24 7.19
CA CYS A 621 23.07 -13.75 6.04
C CYS A 621 21.80 -12.93 5.82
N GLY A 622 21.46 -12.65 4.57
CA GLY A 622 20.27 -11.88 4.22
C GLY A 622 18.96 -12.68 4.29
N LEU A 623 17.86 -11.97 4.04
CA LEU A 623 16.52 -12.54 3.90
C LEU A 623 16.22 -12.91 2.44
N ASP A 624 15.08 -13.55 2.23
CA ASP A 624 14.53 -13.86 0.91
C ASP A 624 13.22 -13.09 0.68
N LEU A 625 13.27 -12.05 -0.14
CA LEU A 625 12.10 -11.21 -0.42
C LEU A 625 10.97 -11.98 -1.10
N VAL A 626 11.28 -12.96 -1.96
CA VAL A 626 10.29 -13.76 -2.68
C VAL A 626 9.51 -14.62 -1.69
N SER A 627 10.23 -15.26 -0.75
CA SER A 627 9.61 -15.99 0.35
C SER A 627 8.70 -15.11 1.20
N LEU A 628 9.15 -13.89 1.54
CA LEU A 628 8.37 -12.92 2.31
C LEU A 628 7.10 -12.47 1.55
N ASN A 629 7.16 -12.30 0.22
CA ASN A 629 6.01 -11.95 -0.61
C ASN A 629 4.95 -13.06 -0.62
N ILE A 630 5.37 -14.31 -0.83
CA ILE A 630 4.47 -15.48 -0.81
C ILE A 630 3.84 -15.63 0.58
N GLN A 631 4.65 -15.54 1.64
CA GLN A 631 4.17 -15.62 3.01
C GLN A 631 3.17 -14.49 3.34
N ARG A 632 3.41 -13.28 2.84
CA ARG A 632 2.49 -12.13 2.98
C ARG A 632 1.17 -12.34 2.26
N GLY A 633 1.19 -12.91 1.06
CA GLY A 633 -0.05 -13.29 0.36
C GLY A 633 -0.92 -14.26 1.18
N ARG A 634 -0.29 -15.26 1.81
CA ARG A 634 -0.98 -16.23 2.68
C ARG A 634 -1.48 -15.61 3.99
N ASP A 635 -0.70 -14.71 4.59
CA ASP A 635 -1.08 -13.90 5.76
C ASP A 635 -2.30 -13.01 5.48
N HIS A 636 -2.37 -12.44 4.28
CA HIS A 636 -3.48 -11.58 3.85
C HIS A 636 -4.73 -12.36 3.41
N GLY A 637 -4.69 -13.69 3.44
CA GLY A 637 -5.77 -14.53 2.91
C GLY A 637 -6.04 -14.24 1.44
N ILE A 638 -5.01 -13.99 0.64
CA ILE A 638 -5.17 -13.83 -0.82
C ILE A 638 -5.55 -15.20 -1.40
N PRO A 639 -6.71 -15.31 -2.09
CA PRO A 639 -7.11 -16.57 -2.72
C PRO A 639 -6.10 -17.07 -3.75
N ALA A 640 -6.26 -18.31 -4.19
CA ALA A 640 -5.35 -18.92 -5.18
C ALA A 640 -5.36 -18.20 -6.54
N TYR A 641 -4.27 -18.39 -7.29
CA TYR A 641 -4.07 -17.90 -8.66
C TYR A 641 -5.28 -18.13 -9.59
N THR A 642 -5.88 -19.33 -9.53
CA THR A 642 -7.07 -19.72 -10.31
C THR A 642 -8.26 -18.79 -10.10
N VAL A 643 -8.47 -18.31 -8.86
CA VAL A 643 -9.59 -17.44 -8.50
C VAL A 643 -9.49 -16.09 -9.21
N PHE A 644 -8.29 -15.52 -9.26
CA PHE A 644 -8.08 -14.22 -9.90
C PHE A 644 -8.14 -14.30 -11.42
N ARG A 645 -7.68 -15.39 -12.05
CA ARG A 645 -7.91 -15.58 -13.49
C ARG A 645 -9.40 -15.63 -13.84
N ARG A 646 -10.21 -16.33 -13.04
CA ARG A 646 -11.67 -16.34 -13.20
C ARG A 646 -12.29 -14.97 -12.98
N HIS A 647 -11.90 -14.25 -11.92
CA HIS A 647 -12.37 -12.89 -11.65
C HIS A 647 -12.05 -11.93 -12.81
N CYS A 648 -10.85 -12.05 -13.38
CA CYS A 648 -10.40 -11.31 -14.56
C CYS A 648 -10.97 -11.81 -15.89
N ARG A 649 -11.86 -12.83 -15.88
CA ARG A 649 -12.44 -13.46 -17.08
C ARG A 649 -11.40 -13.96 -18.08
N LEU A 650 -10.26 -14.40 -17.56
CA LEU A 650 -9.19 -15.01 -18.34
C LEU A 650 -9.46 -16.51 -18.50
N PRO A 651 -8.87 -17.17 -19.52
CA PRO A 651 -8.95 -18.63 -19.64
C PRO A 651 -8.60 -19.32 -18.32
N PRO A 652 -9.42 -20.30 -17.89
CA PRO A 652 -9.26 -20.95 -16.60
C PRO A 652 -7.95 -21.74 -16.54
N VAL A 653 -7.46 -21.96 -15.32
CA VAL A 653 -6.24 -22.73 -15.02
C VAL A 653 -6.50 -23.70 -13.86
N ASP A 654 -7.74 -24.22 -13.82
CA ASP A 654 -8.24 -25.10 -12.76
C ASP A 654 -7.69 -26.54 -12.88
N THR A 655 -7.12 -26.90 -14.03
CA THR A 655 -6.35 -28.13 -14.19
C THR A 655 -4.94 -27.85 -14.66
N TRP A 656 -4.06 -28.82 -14.51
CA TRP A 656 -2.69 -28.71 -15.00
C TRP A 656 -2.59 -28.55 -16.51
N GLU A 657 -3.49 -29.17 -17.26
CA GLU A 657 -3.60 -29.08 -18.72
C GLU A 657 -4.02 -27.68 -19.14
N GLN A 658 -4.95 -27.07 -18.39
CA GLN A 658 -5.35 -25.69 -18.60
C GLN A 658 -4.21 -24.72 -18.25
N MET A 659 -3.50 -24.95 -17.14
CA MET A 659 -2.34 -24.15 -16.75
C MET A 659 -1.21 -24.23 -17.78
N ALA A 660 -1.03 -25.36 -18.46
CA ALA A 660 -0.06 -25.52 -19.54
C ALA A 660 -0.29 -24.57 -20.74
N GLN A 661 -1.49 -24.02 -20.88
CA GLN A 661 -1.82 -23.03 -21.90
C GLN A 661 -1.54 -21.59 -21.43
N ALA A 662 -1.34 -21.38 -20.13
CA ALA A 662 -1.15 -20.06 -19.53
C ALA A 662 0.32 -19.75 -19.20
N VAL A 663 1.16 -20.77 -18.99
CA VAL A 663 2.58 -20.63 -18.67
C VAL A 663 3.42 -21.58 -19.54
N ASP A 664 4.72 -21.32 -19.68
CA ASP A 664 5.60 -22.21 -20.45
C ASP A 664 5.82 -23.57 -19.76
N ASN A 665 6.19 -24.58 -20.55
CA ASN A 665 6.39 -25.96 -20.07
C ASN A 665 7.42 -26.07 -18.92
N SER A 666 8.49 -25.26 -18.93
CA SER A 666 9.51 -25.31 -17.88
C SER A 666 8.97 -24.77 -16.55
N THR A 667 8.15 -23.72 -16.64
CA THR A 667 7.48 -23.11 -15.50
C THR A 667 6.42 -24.03 -14.94
N LEU A 668 5.59 -24.63 -15.79
CA LEU A 668 4.60 -25.64 -15.38
C LEU A 668 5.27 -26.81 -14.65
N ALA A 669 6.38 -27.33 -15.18
CA ALA A 669 7.11 -28.42 -14.55
C ALA A 669 7.62 -28.05 -13.15
N SER A 670 8.15 -26.84 -12.98
CA SER A 670 8.57 -26.35 -11.66
C SER A 670 7.41 -26.16 -10.69
N ILE A 671 6.25 -25.66 -11.15
CA ILE A 671 5.06 -25.50 -10.31
C ILE A 671 4.52 -26.87 -9.86
N LYS A 672 4.38 -27.83 -10.80
CA LYS A 672 3.93 -29.20 -10.52
C LYS A 672 4.82 -29.95 -9.54
N GLN A 673 6.10 -29.61 -9.48
CA GLN A 673 7.03 -30.23 -8.54
C GLN A 673 6.73 -29.86 -7.07
N ILE A 674 6.07 -28.72 -6.85
CA ILE A 674 5.95 -28.10 -5.52
C ILE A 674 4.52 -28.01 -5.02
N TYR A 675 3.58 -27.68 -5.91
CA TYR A 675 2.16 -27.61 -5.58
C TYR A 675 1.47 -28.90 -6.00
N GLU A 676 0.65 -29.46 -5.10
CA GLU A 676 -0.15 -30.66 -5.37
C GLU A 676 -1.28 -30.38 -6.37
N SER A 677 -1.77 -29.15 -6.40
CA SER A 677 -2.94 -28.73 -7.16
C SER A 677 -2.81 -27.30 -7.71
N PRO A 678 -3.35 -26.99 -8.91
CA PRO A 678 -3.43 -25.61 -9.41
C PRO A 678 -4.13 -24.64 -8.46
N GLN A 679 -5.08 -25.14 -7.67
CA GLN A 679 -5.85 -24.40 -6.66
C GLN A 679 -5.01 -24.02 -5.44
N ASP A 680 -3.79 -24.51 -5.32
CA ASP A 680 -2.88 -24.15 -4.23
C ASP A 680 -1.88 -23.08 -4.62
N VAL A 681 -1.71 -22.80 -5.92
CA VAL A 681 -0.71 -21.86 -6.43
C VAL A 681 -0.97 -20.45 -5.90
N ASP A 682 0.02 -19.89 -5.22
CA ASP A 682 -0.03 -18.52 -4.70
C ASP A 682 -0.09 -17.52 -5.88
N VAL A 683 -0.94 -16.48 -5.77
CA VAL A 683 -1.17 -15.51 -6.85
C VAL A 683 0.12 -14.83 -7.29
N TYR A 684 1.01 -14.49 -6.34
CA TYR A 684 2.30 -13.88 -6.68
C TYR A 684 3.09 -14.77 -7.63
N THR A 685 3.25 -16.06 -7.28
CA THR A 685 3.97 -17.05 -8.08
C THR A 685 3.31 -17.28 -9.44
N GLY A 686 1.98 -17.45 -9.48
CA GLY A 686 1.26 -17.67 -10.73
C GLY A 686 1.29 -16.46 -11.66
N ALA A 687 1.09 -15.25 -11.14
CA ALA A 687 0.97 -14.04 -11.95
C ALA A 687 2.30 -13.62 -12.60
N VAL A 688 3.44 -13.71 -11.88
CA VAL A 688 4.77 -13.41 -12.47
C VAL A 688 5.28 -14.52 -13.38
N SER A 689 4.61 -15.68 -13.39
CA SER A 689 4.93 -16.81 -14.27
C SER A 689 4.25 -16.74 -15.63
N GLU A 690 3.31 -15.80 -15.83
CA GLU A 690 2.63 -15.63 -17.11
C GLU A 690 3.53 -14.89 -18.11
N PRO A 691 3.57 -15.33 -19.38
CA PRO A 691 4.33 -14.64 -20.40
C PRO A 691 3.75 -13.23 -20.67
N PRO A 692 4.59 -12.22 -20.96
CA PRO A 692 4.13 -10.88 -21.29
C PRO A 692 3.20 -10.80 -22.51
N LEU A 693 2.26 -9.85 -22.49
CA LEU A 693 1.49 -9.43 -23.66
C LEU A 693 2.38 -8.70 -24.68
N GLU A 694 1.94 -8.66 -25.94
CA GLU A 694 2.68 -7.96 -26.99
C GLU A 694 2.87 -6.47 -26.66
N GLY A 695 4.12 -6.01 -26.65
CA GLY A 695 4.48 -4.62 -26.37
C GLY A 695 4.33 -4.20 -24.90
N ALA A 696 4.09 -5.15 -23.99
CA ALA A 696 4.00 -4.96 -22.55
C ALA A 696 5.07 -5.78 -21.83
N ILE A 697 5.31 -5.50 -20.55
CA ILE A 697 6.09 -6.40 -19.67
C ILE A 697 5.19 -7.31 -18.84
N PHE A 698 3.89 -7.04 -18.77
CA PHE A 698 2.94 -7.85 -18.01
C PHE A 698 2.29 -8.94 -18.82
N GLY A 699 2.15 -10.10 -18.18
CA GLY A 699 1.21 -11.13 -18.61
C GLY A 699 -0.25 -10.78 -18.29
N PRO A 700 -1.21 -11.55 -18.84
CA PRO A 700 -2.64 -11.25 -18.79
C PRO A 700 -3.19 -10.91 -17.39
N LEU A 701 -2.82 -11.68 -16.36
CA LEU A 701 -3.36 -11.48 -15.02
C LEU A 701 -2.83 -10.21 -14.34
N LEU A 702 -1.53 -9.93 -14.47
CA LEU A 702 -0.96 -8.68 -13.96
C LEU A 702 -1.59 -7.48 -14.68
N SER A 703 -1.75 -7.56 -16.00
CA SER A 703 -2.42 -6.51 -16.77
C SER A 703 -3.85 -6.25 -16.31
N CYS A 704 -4.63 -7.29 -16.01
CA CYS A 704 -5.98 -7.14 -15.46
C CYS A 704 -5.96 -6.41 -14.11
N MET A 705 -5.24 -6.94 -13.11
CA MET A 705 -5.28 -6.41 -11.74
C MET A 705 -4.71 -5.00 -11.63
N VAL A 706 -3.61 -4.73 -12.35
CA VAL A 706 -2.95 -3.43 -12.30
C VAL A 706 -3.75 -2.38 -13.08
N SER A 707 -4.27 -2.70 -14.27
CA SER A 707 -5.08 -1.74 -15.02
C SER A 707 -6.39 -1.38 -14.33
N ASP A 708 -7.06 -2.34 -13.67
CA ASP A 708 -8.25 -2.04 -12.85
C ASP A 708 -7.91 -1.06 -11.71
N GLN A 709 -6.82 -1.29 -10.99
CA GLN A 709 -6.45 -0.42 -9.88
C GLN A 709 -6.17 1.00 -10.36
N PHE A 710 -5.33 1.19 -11.40
CA PHE A 710 -5.05 2.53 -11.91
C PHE A 710 -6.27 3.20 -12.54
N LEU A 711 -7.17 2.44 -13.18
CA LEU A 711 -8.43 3.01 -13.65
C LEU A 711 -9.25 3.59 -12.49
N ARG A 712 -9.35 2.86 -11.38
CA ARG A 712 -10.04 3.35 -10.17
C ARG A 712 -9.36 4.55 -9.53
N LEU A 713 -8.03 4.60 -9.53
CA LEU A 713 -7.28 5.78 -9.06
C LEU A 713 -7.56 7.03 -9.90
N LYS A 714 -7.76 6.88 -11.22
CA LYS A 714 -8.13 7.98 -12.11
C LYS A 714 -9.60 8.40 -11.93
N LEU A 715 -10.53 7.44 -11.96
CA LEU A 715 -11.97 7.71 -11.95
C LEU A 715 -12.49 8.10 -10.56
N GLY A 716 -11.97 7.49 -9.50
CA GLY A 716 -12.43 7.72 -8.12
C GLY A 716 -11.78 8.92 -7.41
N ASP A 717 -10.94 9.70 -8.10
CA ASP A 717 -10.24 10.83 -7.50
C ASP A 717 -10.88 12.18 -7.87
N SER A 718 -11.56 12.80 -6.90
CA SER A 718 -12.19 14.11 -7.10
C SER A 718 -11.20 15.25 -7.38
N HIS A 719 -9.91 15.02 -7.13
CA HIS A 719 -8.79 15.92 -7.35
C HIS A 719 -7.85 15.42 -8.47
N TRP A 720 -8.32 14.50 -9.34
CA TRP A 720 -7.60 14.08 -10.54
C TRP A 720 -7.10 15.30 -11.31
N TYR A 721 -5.86 15.26 -11.81
CA TYR A 721 -5.28 16.49 -12.34
C TYR A 721 -5.99 17.00 -13.61
N GLU A 722 -6.69 16.14 -14.36
CA GLU A 722 -7.45 16.54 -15.57
C GLU A 722 -8.92 16.88 -15.29
N ARG A 723 -9.30 17.09 -14.01
CA ARG A 723 -10.65 17.55 -13.64
C ARG A 723 -11.06 18.77 -14.48
N LYS A 724 -12.29 18.75 -14.98
CA LYS A 724 -12.86 19.78 -15.87
C LYS A 724 -13.75 20.74 -15.09
N ILE A 725 -14.36 20.27 -14.01
CA ILE A 725 -15.29 21.03 -13.17
C ILE A 725 -14.79 21.16 -11.72
N GLY A 726 -15.31 22.18 -11.04
CA GLY A 726 -15.03 22.44 -9.63
C GLY A 726 -13.76 23.27 -9.38
N PRO A 727 -13.57 23.76 -8.15
CA PRO A 727 -12.46 24.62 -7.76
C PRO A 727 -11.09 23.92 -7.76
N GLN A 728 -11.08 22.59 -7.69
CA GLN A 728 -9.88 21.77 -7.75
C GLN A 728 -9.26 21.67 -9.15
N ARG A 729 -9.99 22.03 -10.22
CA ARG A 729 -9.48 21.91 -11.60
C ARG A 729 -8.24 22.77 -11.82
N PHE A 730 -7.39 22.35 -12.76
CA PHE A 730 -6.42 23.24 -13.38
C PHE A 730 -7.08 23.99 -14.56
N SER A 731 -6.59 25.18 -14.86
CA SER A 731 -6.98 25.91 -16.08
C SER A 731 -6.40 25.22 -17.32
N LYS A 732 -6.89 25.56 -18.52
CA LYS A 732 -6.36 25.02 -19.78
C LYS A 732 -4.87 25.36 -19.96
N GLY A 733 -4.45 26.58 -19.58
CA GLY A 733 -3.04 26.99 -19.61
C GLY A 733 -2.18 26.21 -18.61
N GLN A 734 -2.70 25.97 -17.40
CA GLN A 734 -2.01 25.17 -16.39
C GLN A 734 -1.83 23.70 -16.83
N LEU A 735 -2.88 23.09 -17.41
CA LEU A 735 -2.81 21.74 -17.96
C LEU A 735 -1.81 21.63 -19.11
N ALA A 736 -1.76 22.63 -19.99
CA ALA A 736 -0.81 22.66 -21.09
C ALA A 736 0.65 22.64 -20.60
N GLU A 737 0.95 23.26 -19.45
CA GLU A 737 2.27 23.17 -18.83
C GLU A 737 2.50 21.81 -18.14
N ILE A 738 1.49 21.26 -17.45
CA ILE A 738 1.59 19.94 -16.80
C ILE A 738 1.87 18.84 -17.84
N TYR A 739 1.21 18.86 -19.00
CA TYR A 739 1.42 17.87 -20.07
C TYR A 739 2.80 17.87 -20.71
N LYS A 740 3.61 18.91 -20.48
CA LYS A 740 5.02 18.93 -20.92
C LYS A 740 5.94 18.19 -19.95
N THR A 741 5.43 17.82 -18.78
CA THR A 741 6.25 17.21 -17.72
C THR A 741 6.73 15.83 -18.16
N SER A 742 8.03 15.58 -17.99
CA SER A 742 8.62 14.25 -18.08
C SER A 742 9.52 13.97 -16.88
N LEU A 743 9.74 12.69 -16.56
CA LEU A 743 10.69 12.36 -15.50
C LEU A 743 12.12 12.85 -15.84
N ALA A 744 12.48 12.85 -17.12
CA ALA A 744 13.73 13.42 -17.62
C ALA A 744 13.86 14.92 -17.26
N ALA A 745 12.82 15.72 -17.48
CA ALA A 745 12.83 17.14 -17.15
C ALA A 745 12.92 17.39 -15.63
N ILE A 746 12.24 16.59 -14.81
CA ILE A 746 12.33 16.65 -13.34
C ILE A 746 13.75 16.33 -12.87
N ILE A 747 14.39 15.31 -13.44
CA ILE A 747 15.80 14.96 -13.16
C ILE A 747 16.72 16.13 -13.52
N CYS A 748 16.64 16.63 -14.76
CA CYS A 748 17.48 17.73 -15.22
C CYS A 748 17.39 18.98 -14.35
N ARG A 749 16.18 19.36 -13.90
CA ARG A 749 15.98 20.58 -13.11
C ARG A 749 16.54 20.49 -11.69
N ASN A 750 16.56 19.28 -11.11
CA ASN A 750 16.75 19.10 -9.67
C ASN A 750 17.99 18.26 -9.30
N SER A 751 18.71 17.73 -10.29
CA SER A 751 20.07 17.19 -10.14
C SER A 751 21.11 18.29 -9.90
N ASP A 752 22.33 17.93 -9.50
CA ASP A 752 23.40 18.90 -9.30
C ASP A 752 24.01 19.34 -10.65
N ASN A 753 24.37 18.39 -11.54
CA ASN A 753 25.11 18.65 -12.78
C ASN A 753 24.70 17.75 -13.98
N ILE A 754 23.50 17.15 -13.99
CA ILE A 754 23.03 16.42 -15.17
C ILE A 754 22.56 17.41 -16.24
N THR A 755 23.35 17.58 -17.30
CA THR A 755 23.05 18.48 -18.44
C THR A 755 22.52 17.73 -19.67
N ARG A 756 22.67 16.41 -19.72
CA ARG A 756 22.15 15.56 -20.80
C ARG A 756 21.53 14.29 -20.25
N VAL A 757 20.38 13.91 -20.81
CA VAL A 757 19.60 12.75 -20.38
C VAL A 757 18.85 12.14 -21.57
N ARG A 758 18.39 10.89 -21.45
CA ARG A 758 17.43 10.31 -22.40
C ARG A 758 16.05 10.94 -22.20
N GLU A 759 15.30 11.11 -23.27
CA GLU A 759 13.92 11.63 -23.18
C GLU A 759 13.02 10.74 -22.34
N ARG A 760 13.15 9.41 -22.48
CA ARG A 760 12.41 8.42 -21.70
C ARG A 760 13.37 7.65 -20.82
N VAL A 761 13.50 8.05 -19.55
CA VAL A 761 14.56 7.53 -18.65
C VAL A 761 14.32 6.10 -18.16
N MET A 762 13.06 5.64 -18.15
CA MET A 762 12.69 4.25 -17.79
C MET A 762 12.95 3.27 -18.93
N GLU A 763 13.07 3.78 -20.16
CA GLU A 763 13.41 3.01 -21.35
C GLU A 763 14.92 3.13 -21.66
N ARG A 764 15.49 2.09 -22.25
CA ARG A 764 16.84 2.09 -22.79
C ARG A 764 16.80 2.50 -24.28
N GLN A 765 17.97 2.62 -24.89
CA GLN A 765 18.09 2.95 -26.31
C GLN A 765 17.62 1.77 -27.17
N ARG A 766 16.45 1.91 -27.80
CA ARG A 766 16.10 1.14 -29.01
C ARG A 766 16.85 1.73 -30.20
N GLU A 767 17.02 0.97 -31.28
CA GLU A 767 17.88 1.27 -32.43
C GLU A 767 17.71 2.64 -33.13
N ASP A 768 16.80 3.55 -32.71
CA ASP A 768 16.92 5.00 -33.04
C ASP A 768 16.01 6.01 -32.27
N ASP A 769 15.13 5.58 -31.34
CA ASP A 769 13.98 6.40 -30.87
C ASP A 769 14.08 6.99 -29.43
N ASN A 770 15.11 6.67 -28.64
CA ASN A 770 15.29 7.22 -27.28
C ASN A 770 16.69 7.81 -27.10
N ARG A 771 16.87 9.03 -27.62
CA ARG A 771 18.17 9.70 -27.75
C ARG A 771 18.53 10.51 -26.51
N TYR A 772 19.83 10.71 -26.31
CA TYR A 772 20.32 11.68 -25.33
C TYR A 772 20.13 13.10 -25.86
N VAL A 773 19.36 13.89 -25.15
CA VAL A 773 19.10 15.30 -25.45
C VAL A 773 19.74 16.19 -24.39
N ASP A 774 20.01 17.43 -24.76
CA ASP A 774 20.36 18.48 -23.81
C ASP A 774 19.14 18.80 -22.95
N CYS A 775 19.34 18.94 -21.63
CA CYS A 775 18.29 19.27 -20.69
C CYS A 775 17.51 20.54 -21.08
N GLN A 776 18.18 21.54 -21.66
CA GLN A 776 17.54 22.79 -22.09
C GLN A 776 16.55 22.58 -23.25
N ASN A 777 16.69 21.50 -24.00
CA ASN A 777 15.83 21.17 -25.14
C ASN A 777 14.64 20.28 -24.74
N LEU A 778 14.60 19.78 -23.50
CA LEU A 778 13.48 18.96 -23.05
C LEU A 778 12.20 19.80 -22.91
N PRO A 779 11.08 19.34 -23.47
CA PRO A 779 9.78 19.88 -23.12
C PRO A 779 9.59 19.85 -21.60
N GLY A 780 9.10 20.96 -21.05
CA GLY A 780 8.81 21.06 -19.63
C GLY A 780 10.03 21.22 -18.72
N PHE A 781 11.25 21.37 -19.24
CA PHE A 781 12.42 21.76 -18.43
C PHE A 781 12.29 23.18 -17.87
N ASN A 782 11.84 24.13 -18.70
CA ASN A 782 11.44 25.47 -18.27
C ASN A 782 9.91 25.52 -18.17
N LEU A 783 9.37 25.26 -16.98
CA LEU A 783 7.93 25.29 -16.73
C LEU A 783 7.43 26.74 -16.69
N ASP A 784 6.45 27.11 -17.53
CA ASP A 784 5.93 28.49 -17.53
C ASP A 784 4.87 28.68 -16.43
N LEU A 785 5.31 29.12 -15.25
CA LEU A 785 4.42 29.38 -14.13
C LEU A 785 3.59 30.66 -14.27
N LYS A 786 3.70 31.43 -15.38
CA LYS A 786 2.78 32.55 -15.65
C LYS A 786 1.33 32.08 -15.77
N ALA A 787 1.09 30.82 -16.15
CA ALA A 787 -0.24 30.23 -16.15
C ALA A 787 -0.90 30.16 -14.75
N TRP A 788 -0.11 30.33 -13.67
CA TRP A 788 -0.56 30.45 -12.28
C TRP A 788 -0.60 31.90 -11.78
N SER A 789 -0.30 32.90 -12.61
CA SER A 789 -0.35 34.31 -12.19
C SER A 789 -1.79 34.79 -12.03
N GLU A 790 -2.11 35.38 -10.88
CA GLU A 790 -3.40 36.02 -10.64
C GLU A 790 -3.45 37.47 -11.17
N SER A 791 -2.28 38.09 -11.42
CA SER A 791 -2.19 39.44 -11.98
C SER A 791 -2.75 39.57 -13.41
N GLN A 792 -2.85 38.44 -14.13
CA GLN A 792 -3.39 38.35 -15.49
C GLN A 792 -4.83 37.83 -15.56
N GLN A 793 -5.46 37.52 -14.41
CA GLN A 793 -6.86 37.11 -14.39
C GLN A 793 -7.76 38.35 -14.41
N PRO A 794 -8.76 38.43 -15.32
CA PRO A 794 -9.77 39.47 -15.22
C PRO A 794 -10.44 39.39 -13.84
N PRO A 795 -10.74 40.52 -13.18
CA PRO A 795 -11.28 40.49 -11.83
C PRO A 795 -12.56 39.63 -11.80
N GLU A 796 -12.54 38.55 -11.02
CA GLU A 796 -13.75 37.80 -10.73
C GLU A 796 -14.66 38.71 -9.89
N LEU A 797 -15.66 39.30 -10.54
CA LEU A 797 -16.79 39.90 -9.85
C LEU A 797 -17.46 38.79 -9.04
N HIS A 798 -17.19 38.74 -7.73
CA HIS A 798 -17.98 37.98 -6.79
C HIS A 798 -19.45 38.38 -6.95
N ARG A 799 -20.23 37.59 -7.68
CA ARG A 799 -21.68 37.58 -7.51
C ARG A 799 -21.93 36.95 -6.15
N THR A 800 -21.95 37.77 -5.12
CA THR A 800 -22.63 37.44 -3.88
C THR A 800 -24.08 37.13 -4.24
N SER A 801 -24.42 35.84 -4.25
CA SER A 801 -25.79 35.38 -4.22
C SER A 801 -26.37 35.76 -2.86
N ILE A 802 -26.76 37.02 -2.71
CA ILE A 802 -27.71 37.42 -1.68
C ILE A 802 -29.02 36.74 -2.08
N SER A 803 -29.36 35.66 -1.37
CA SER A 803 -30.70 35.10 -1.42
C SER A 803 -31.68 36.19 -0.99
N ARG A 804 -32.46 36.71 -1.93
CA ARG A 804 -33.71 37.38 -1.61
C ARG A 804 -34.73 36.31 -1.19
N GLU A 805 -34.58 35.81 0.03
CA GLU A 805 -35.76 35.39 0.79
C GLU A 805 -36.23 36.63 1.54
N ASP A 806 -37.22 37.31 0.97
CA ASP A 806 -38.15 38.08 1.79
C ASP A 806 -39.56 37.86 1.27
N LYS A 807 -40.23 36.94 1.97
CA LYS A 807 -41.61 37.03 2.46
C LYS A 807 -42.62 37.65 1.50
N ALA A 808 -43.41 36.76 0.90
CA ALA A 808 -44.77 37.07 0.49
C ALA A 808 -45.62 37.44 1.73
N VAL A 809 -45.61 38.71 2.13
CA VAL A 809 -46.67 39.30 2.95
C VAL A 809 -47.62 40.04 2.02
N ARG A 810 -48.69 39.34 1.66
CA ARG A 810 -49.81 39.87 0.86
C ARG A 810 -50.69 40.71 1.79
N VAL A 811 -50.46 42.02 1.84
CA VAL A 811 -51.37 42.96 2.53
C VAL A 811 -52.64 43.06 1.69
N ARG A 812 -53.70 42.41 2.16
CA ARG A 812 -55.09 42.63 1.74
C ARG A 812 -55.52 44.03 2.18
N SER A 813 -55.90 44.86 1.22
CA SER A 813 -56.63 46.11 1.44
C SER A 813 -58.01 45.82 2.05
N LYS A 814 -58.26 46.33 3.27
CA LYS A 814 -59.61 46.68 3.76
C LYS A 814 -59.94 48.08 3.20
N GLU A 815 -61.15 48.51 2.86
CA GLU A 815 -62.49 48.05 3.14
C GLU A 815 -63.46 48.80 2.20
N SER A 816 -64.62 48.17 1.96
CA SER A 816 -65.97 48.74 1.81
C SER A 816 -66.16 50.27 1.67
N LYS A 817 -66.87 50.67 0.60
CA LYS A 817 -67.56 51.95 0.46
C LYS A 817 -68.78 52.00 1.41
N LYS A 818 -68.92 53.05 2.24
CA LYS A 818 -69.96 54.11 2.11
C LYS A 818 -70.18 54.94 3.41
N GLN A 819 -70.34 56.24 3.14
CA GLN A 819 -71.26 57.22 3.73
C GLN A 819 -70.94 58.01 5.02
N ILE A 820 -70.68 59.32 4.77
CA ILE A 820 -71.41 60.52 5.24
C ILE A 820 -71.25 61.01 6.70
N ASN A 821 -70.79 62.27 6.75
CA ASN A 821 -70.98 63.40 7.69
C ASN A 821 -70.31 63.45 9.10
N ALA A 822 -69.39 64.42 9.16
CA ALA A 822 -69.38 65.61 10.02
C ALA A 822 -68.61 65.63 11.36
N THR A 823 -67.82 66.71 11.45
CA THR A 823 -67.44 67.55 12.61
C THR A 823 -66.20 67.25 13.47
N LEU A 824 -65.22 68.17 13.28
CA LEU A 824 -64.39 68.95 14.24
C LEU A 824 -63.41 68.32 15.26
N HIS A 825 -62.19 68.88 15.17
CA HIS A 825 -61.20 69.22 16.20
C HIS A 825 -60.37 68.15 16.94
N GLY A 826 -59.04 68.27 16.80
CA GLY A 826 -58.19 68.78 17.89
C GLY A 826 -57.17 67.82 18.51
N GLY A 827 -55.88 68.05 18.21
CA GLY A 827 -54.72 67.76 19.08
C GLY A 827 -54.41 66.27 19.35
N SER A 828 -53.28 65.87 19.91
CA SER A 828 -51.97 66.44 20.23
C SER A 828 -51.23 65.33 21.00
N ILE A 829 -49.92 65.12 20.75
CA ILE A 829 -48.91 64.61 21.74
C ILE A 829 -49.10 63.13 22.20
N ALA A 830 -48.15 62.27 22.58
CA ALA A 830 -46.70 62.21 22.80
C ALA A 830 -46.28 60.73 22.64
N LYS A 831 -45.05 60.43 22.17
CA LYS A 831 -43.95 59.81 22.95
C LYS A 831 -44.36 58.76 23.99
N VAL A 832 -43.87 57.51 23.85
CA VAL A 832 -42.53 57.07 24.26
C VAL A 832 -42.00 56.09 23.22
#